data_AF-A0A261TYV4-F1
#
_entry.id   AF-A0A261TYV4-F1
#
_cell.length_a   1.000
_cell.length_b   1.000
_cell.length_c   1.000
_cell.angle_alpha   90.00
_cell.angle_beta   90.00
_cell.angle_gamma   90.00
#
_symmetry.space_group_name_H-M   'P 1'
#
loop_
_entity.id
_entity.type
_entity.pdbx_description
1 polymer ?
#
loop_
_entity_poly.entity_id
_entity_poly.type
_entity_poly.pdbx_seq_one_letter_code
_entity_poly.pdbx_strand_id
1 'polypeptide(L)'
;MSPIQALSRAGARRASAFLIVLILSACGGGGGGGGGGGGSGGGGAGGGGTTGGATGGATGGTAGATGSTGGRGTGGGSTGGGGTGSAGGTDSAASTNTAPTPSVPTSSAPAEEAPNNAGDPLAAPAPTAANFNAQGVRIGVLDGGFNGDGILDHPAAVAAALQEIIAPEDAELGSHGAIVSRVIGGRDIGDGFPQGLAYGFSLYQANAGAIVTEAMLSNRLGAFAARNVRIVNNSWSLPSDPAFLLPDGDQTRPDSLMVTTLFPPLRTAVLTNGMLLIWAAGNETQDNPYLMAGAPAVDPTLERGWLAVVQLQADNTLSPWSNACGVAANWCLGAQAPNNLRGTSFAAPVVTAVAGLVSQAYPWMDNSALRQTILSTADDLGNRALYGWGRVNPERAVRGPALFDTGLTLGGNFVANFDAVQSTFYNDIAGNAGLDKLGTGTLILTGSNTYAGATNVLGGTLGLSGSLASDVNVGAAGTLLAKGGVVNASVNNGGRTEARGTGLHITGDYTAQDTSTTAVQLGSIITVGRTATLAGSTLQVLKPEGRYVVRSRETVLRAGRLEGTFSRVTAENGLLYVVSARYSATQVELDTQRRNVAHAAQDFFGADATRQSAGHAVETAFRAADAKVQGAASSASDAFVAAAAKLQSVASRTALGNTLDSVSGQIFASSQALAFQQSQTVDRALTHRLDSLASAMAAPGAWLNLTGAAGTLAQSGFARADTRLFAAQAGADQRVGPSTVLGGAFTWSDANARFDRHGGGATSRGQGVSLYGRQGDDTGPYLAGRVGYDWLRADVRREILAGDARRVASARQDRMASAYAELGYTFADDDDRLTPFVGVSYDRLQRGRLDESAHAFGLKAAAATHAQAGAASGMRFRWKPGSWAGRDTVFSAYAAYRYANAERLDFTAAFTGAPDATFRVQGIGLRRHSGWAGVGAASGLDERLSWFVHYDVQASAGGVANHVLSARMRYRYD
;
A
#
# COMPACT_ATOMS: atom_id res chain seq x y z
N MET A 1 -29.04 -49.26 -63.22
CA MET A 1 -29.24 -50.25 -62.12
C MET A 1 -28.02 -50.21 -61.21
N SER A 2 -28.25 -49.90 -59.93
CA SER A 2 -27.37 -49.89 -58.73
C SER A 2 -25.92 -49.38 -58.78
N PRO A 3 -25.63 -48.36 -57.93
CA PRO A 3 -24.62 -48.52 -56.87
C PRO A 3 -25.10 -48.04 -55.47
N ILE A 4 -26.40 -47.85 -55.25
CA ILE A 4 -26.94 -47.32 -53.96
C ILE A 4 -27.07 -48.40 -52.87
N GLN A 5 -27.04 -49.69 -53.20
CA GLN A 5 -27.19 -50.78 -52.21
C GLN A 5 -25.91 -51.23 -51.49
N ALA A 6 -24.72 -50.74 -51.88
CA ALA A 6 -23.45 -51.15 -51.24
C ALA A 6 -23.04 -50.28 -50.02
N LEU A 7 -23.69 -49.12 -49.82
CA LEU A 7 -23.36 -48.17 -48.74
C LEU A 7 -24.15 -48.38 -47.44
N SER A 8 -25.20 -49.22 -47.43
CA SER A 8 -26.11 -49.32 -46.27
C SER A 8 -25.66 -50.29 -45.16
N ARG A 9 -24.72 -51.22 -45.41
CA ARG A 9 -24.31 -52.22 -44.40
C ARG A 9 -22.99 -51.93 -43.68
N ALA A 10 -22.14 -51.05 -44.20
CA ALA A 10 -20.85 -50.69 -43.58
C ALA A 10 -20.91 -49.42 -42.70
N GLY A 11 -21.87 -48.50 -42.94
CA GLY A 11 -22.02 -47.25 -42.18
C GLY A 11 -22.70 -47.42 -40.80
N ALA A 12 -23.60 -48.39 -40.66
CA ALA A 12 -24.40 -48.56 -39.44
C ALA A 12 -23.58 -49.03 -38.22
N ARG A 13 -22.56 -49.88 -38.41
CA ARG A 13 -21.71 -50.36 -37.30
C ARG A 13 -20.66 -49.35 -36.83
N ARG A 14 -20.25 -48.39 -37.68
CA ARG A 14 -19.30 -47.32 -37.31
C ARG A 14 -19.99 -46.10 -36.69
N ALA A 15 -21.24 -45.80 -37.07
CA ALA A 15 -22.02 -44.73 -36.46
C ALA A 15 -22.42 -45.02 -34.99
N SER A 16 -22.75 -46.28 -34.66
CA SER A 16 -23.06 -46.68 -33.28
C SER A 16 -21.84 -46.62 -32.35
N ALA A 17 -20.63 -46.88 -32.86
CA ALA A 17 -19.40 -46.78 -32.08
C ALA A 17 -18.97 -45.32 -31.84
N PHE A 18 -19.22 -44.40 -32.78
CA PHE A 18 -18.88 -42.98 -32.65
C PHE A 18 -19.80 -42.22 -31.69
N LEU A 19 -21.08 -42.63 -31.59
CA LEU A 19 -22.06 -42.03 -30.67
C LEU A 19 -21.81 -42.45 -29.20
N ILE A 20 -21.29 -43.65 -28.96
CA ILE A 20 -20.95 -44.16 -27.62
C ILE A 20 -19.66 -43.50 -27.09
N VAL A 21 -18.69 -43.19 -27.97
CA VAL A 21 -17.44 -42.50 -27.58
C VAL A 21 -17.68 -41.03 -27.21
N LEU A 22 -18.70 -40.38 -27.77
CA LEU A 22 -19.08 -38.98 -27.45
C LEU A 22 -19.85 -38.84 -26.12
N ILE A 23 -20.54 -39.89 -25.67
CA ILE A 23 -21.27 -39.91 -24.39
C ILE A 23 -20.33 -40.24 -23.22
N LEU A 24 -19.28 -41.05 -23.43
CA LEU A 24 -18.32 -41.43 -22.39
C LEU A 24 -17.20 -40.40 -22.15
N SER A 25 -16.94 -39.49 -23.09
CA SER A 25 -15.93 -38.43 -22.94
C SER A 25 -16.45 -37.15 -22.25
N ALA A 26 -17.75 -37.07 -21.95
CA ALA A 26 -18.37 -35.94 -21.25
C ALA A 26 -18.46 -36.10 -19.72
N CYS A 27 -18.03 -37.24 -19.15
CA CYS A 27 -18.09 -37.51 -17.70
C CYS A 27 -16.72 -37.58 -16.99
N GLY A 28 -15.60 -37.27 -17.65
CA GLY A 28 -14.28 -37.28 -17.04
C GLY A 28 -13.65 -35.89 -16.98
N GLY A 29 -13.58 -35.27 -15.79
CA GLY A 29 -12.74 -34.09 -15.59
C GLY A 29 -13.13 -33.24 -14.38
N GLY A 30 -12.64 -33.62 -13.20
CA GLY A 30 -12.79 -32.81 -11.99
C GLY A 30 -12.03 -33.41 -10.80
N GLY A 31 -10.70 -33.30 -10.80
CA GLY A 31 -9.84 -33.67 -9.68
C GLY A 31 -8.51 -32.94 -9.76
N GLY A 32 -8.21 -32.10 -8.78
CA GLY A 32 -7.00 -31.26 -8.72
C GLY A 32 -5.77 -31.99 -8.20
N GLY A 33 -4.64 -31.27 -8.23
CA GLY A 33 -3.38 -31.67 -7.59
C GLY A 33 -2.22 -30.82 -8.09
N GLY A 34 -1.61 -30.05 -7.18
CA GLY A 34 -0.39 -29.29 -7.45
C GLY A 34 0.90 -30.08 -7.17
N GLY A 35 2.03 -29.42 -7.42
CA GLY A 35 3.33 -29.72 -6.81
C GLY A 35 4.42 -30.24 -7.76
N GLY A 36 5.56 -29.54 -7.75
CA GLY A 36 6.89 -30.19 -7.82
C GLY A 36 7.73 -30.01 -9.09
N GLY A 37 8.66 -29.03 -9.04
CA GLY A 37 10.11 -29.28 -8.99
C GLY A 37 10.87 -29.95 -10.15
N GLY A 38 12.00 -29.32 -10.52
CA GLY A 38 13.12 -29.90 -11.29
C GLY A 38 13.30 -29.18 -12.65
N GLY A 39 14.41 -28.50 -12.97
CA GLY A 39 15.79 -28.67 -12.52
C GLY A 39 16.61 -29.33 -13.63
N SER A 40 17.18 -28.54 -14.55
CA SER A 40 18.36 -28.85 -15.39
C SER A 40 18.80 -27.52 -16.03
N GLY A 41 20.06 -27.09 -16.08
CA GLY A 41 21.33 -27.75 -15.79
C GLY A 41 22.19 -27.79 -17.06
N GLY A 42 23.26 -26.98 -17.09
CA GLY A 42 24.34 -26.99 -18.11
C GLY A 42 24.11 -25.98 -19.23
N GLY A 43 24.91 -24.93 -19.42
CA GLY A 43 26.38 -24.86 -19.58
C GLY A 43 26.61 -24.29 -20.98
N GLY A 44 27.57 -23.44 -21.33
CA GLY A 44 28.74 -22.86 -20.68
C GLY A 44 29.61 -22.27 -21.80
N ALA A 45 30.28 -21.17 -21.49
CA ALA A 45 31.56 -20.69 -22.04
C ALA A 45 31.69 -20.06 -23.46
N GLY A 46 32.42 -18.93 -23.43
CA GLY A 46 33.40 -18.49 -24.44
C GLY A 46 32.86 -17.47 -25.46
N GLY A 47 33.47 -16.31 -25.71
CA GLY A 47 34.76 -15.75 -25.32
C GLY A 47 35.22 -14.73 -26.39
N GLY A 48 35.98 -13.70 -25.97
CA GLY A 48 36.78 -12.80 -26.83
C GLY A 48 36.00 -11.73 -27.61
N GLY A 49 36.41 -10.47 -27.73
CA GLY A 49 37.70 -9.83 -27.46
C GLY A 49 38.04 -8.86 -28.60
N THR A 50 38.73 -7.76 -28.26
CA THR A 50 39.43 -6.77 -29.14
C THR A 50 38.53 -5.72 -29.83
N THR A 51 38.87 -4.43 -30.00
CA THR A 51 40.12 -3.65 -30.20
C THR A 51 39.91 -2.19 -29.71
N GLY A 52 40.85 -1.45 -29.07
CA GLY A 52 42.03 -0.75 -29.62
C GLY A 52 41.66 0.65 -30.20
N GLY A 53 42.30 1.81 -29.98
CA GLY A 53 43.52 2.31 -29.31
C GLY A 53 43.51 3.87 -29.34
N ALA A 54 44.20 4.57 -28.42
CA ALA A 54 45.45 5.37 -28.65
C ALA A 54 45.21 6.77 -29.32
N THR A 55 45.79 7.94 -29.01
CA THR A 55 47.05 8.41 -28.38
C THR A 55 47.09 9.96 -28.21
N GLY A 56 47.87 10.47 -27.24
CA GLY A 56 48.70 11.71 -27.28
C GLY A 56 48.05 13.06 -26.89
N GLY A 57 48.65 14.02 -26.17
CA GLY A 57 49.98 14.21 -25.55
C GLY A 57 50.35 15.72 -25.43
N ALA A 58 50.84 16.15 -24.25
CA ALA A 58 51.77 17.28 -23.96
C ALA A 58 51.31 18.77 -24.15
N THR A 59 51.77 19.86 -23.52
CA THR A 59 52.60 20.26 -22.34
C THR A 59 52.66 21.82 -22.27
N GLY A 60 52.82 22.41 -21.08
CA GLY A 60 53.43 23.76 -20.79
C GLY A 60 52.50 24.99 -20.89
N GLY A 61 52.58 26.08 -20.10
CA GLY A 61 53.45 26.53 -18.99
C GLY A 61 53.13 27.99 -18.57
N THR A 62 52.98 28.24 -17.26
CA THR A 62 53.60 29.30 -16.41
C THR A 62 53.44 30.84 -16.63
N ALA A 63 53.29 31.52 -15.46
CA ALA A 63 53.56 32.92 -15.06
C ALA A 63 52.54 34.01 -15.47
N GLY A 64 52.18 35.04 -14.67
CA GLY A 64 52.59 35.57 -13.37
C GLY A 64 52.07 37.03 -13.20
N ALA A 65 52.29 37.64 -12.02
CA ALA A 65 52.10 39.08 -11.63
C ALA A 65 50.71 39.51 -11.11
N THR A 66 50.47 39.71 -9.79
CA THR A 66 50.84 40.79 -8.83
C THR A 66 49.98 42.07 -8.89
N GLY A 67 49.44 42.48 -7.73
CA GLY A 67 48.91 43.83 -7.48
C GLY A 67 48.30 43.96 -6.07
N SER A 68 48.91 44.81 -5.22
CA SER A 68 48.70 44.94 -3.77
C SER A 68 47.82 46.13 -3.35
N THR A 69 47.63 46.26 -2.02
CA THR A 69 47.19 47.42 -1.19
C THR A 69 45.67 47.62 -1.08
N GLY A 70 45.06 47.97 0.05
CA GLY A 70 45.46 48.34 1.41
C GLY A 70 44.27 49.07 2.08
N GLY A 71 44.17 49.14 3.42
CA GLY A 71 43.29 50.13 4.07
C GLY A 71 42.62 49.74 5.39
N ARG A 72 43.04 50.41 6.47
CA ARG A 72 42.52 50.43 7.86
C ARG A 72 41.30 51.36 8.04
N GLY A 73 40.57 51.18 9.16
CA GLY A 73 39.86 52.23 9.93
C GLY A 73 38.53 51.72 10.51
N THR A 74 38.33 51.45 11.82
CA THR A 74 38.24 52.29 13.06
C THR A 74 37.01 53.21 13.20
N GLY A 75 36.29 53.06 14.33
CA GLY A 75 35.38 54.04 14.97
C GLY A 75 33.89 53.69 14.83
N GLY A 76 33.00 53.71 15.83
CA GLY A 76 33.05 54.22 17.21
C GLY A 76 31.74 54.99 17.53
N GLY A 77 31.16 54.76 18.72
CA GLY A 77 30.12 55.60 19.38
C GLY A 77 28.67 55.13 19.22
N SER A 78 27.88 54.71 20.24
CA SER A 78 27.59 55.22 21.60
C SER A 78 26.42 56.24 21.67
N THR A 79 25.67 56.13 22.78
CA THR A 79 24.59 56.98 23.35
C THR A 79 23.15 56.62 22.92
N GLY A 80 22.16 56.47 23.80
CA GLY A 80 22.10 56.57 25.27
C GLY A 80 20.70 57.00 25.76
N GLY A 81 20.17 56.32 26.80
CA GLY A 81 19.17 56.81 27.80
C GLY A 81 17.72 57.03 27.33
N GLY A 82 16.64 56.77 28.10
CA GLY A 82 16.47 56.44 29.52
C GLY A 82 15.25 57.18 30.10
N GLY A 83 14.41 56.50 30.90
CA GLY A 83 13.42 57.07 31.86
C GLY A 83 11.94 57.00 31.41
N THR A 84 11.03 56.16 31.97
CA THR A 84 10.32 56.17 33.29
C THR A 84 9.59 57.48 33.59
N GLY A 85 8.33 57.60 34.07
CA GLY A 85 7.20 56.78 34.55
C GLY A 85 6.14 57.82 35.03
N SER A 86 4.82 57.67 34.87
CA SER A 86 3.83 56.94 35.70
C SER A 86 2.75 57.91 36.27
N ALA A 87 1.54 57.36 36.50
CA ALA A 87 0.36 57.87 37.23
C ALA A 87 -0.53 58.94 36.56
N GLY A 88 -1.88 58.88 36.58
CA GLY A 88 -2.84 57.94 37.17
C GLY A 88 -4.27 58.52 37.17
N GLY A 89 -5.28 57.66 37.42
CA GLY A 89 -6.70 57.97 37.74
C GLY A 89 -7.60 58.43 36.57
N THR A 90 -8.91 58.19 36.47
CA THR A 90 -9.95 57.45 37.22
C THR A 90 -11.28 57.70 36.44
N ASP A 91 -12.06 56.64 36.19
CA ASP A 91 -13.54 56.55 36.30
C ASP A 91 -14.57 57.45 35.55
N SER A 92 -15.43 56.73 34.79
CA SER A 92 -16.91 56.69 34.88
C SER A 92 -17.82 57.43 33.87
N ALA A 93 -18.60 56.59 33.14
CA ALA A 93 -20.06 56.63 32.86
C ALA A 93 -20.65 57.83 32.06
N ALA A 94 -21.74 57.75 31.26
CA ALA A 94 -22.69 56.75 30.77
C ALA A 94 -23.44 57.42 29.58
N SER A 95 -23.72 56.72 28.46
CA SER A 95 -24.98 56.03 28.12
C SER A 95 -26.26 56.89 28.08
N THR A 96 -26.93 56.90 26.92
CA THR A 96 -28.40 56.94 26.82
C THR A 96 -28.92 55.80 25.95
N ASN A 97 -29.97 55.18 26.48
CA ASN A 97 -30.64 53.94 26.12
C ASN A 97 -31.36 53.93 24.76
N THR A 98 -31.46 52.74 24.17
CA THR A 98 -32.75 52.17 23.76
C THR A 98 -32.67 50.63 23.70
N ALA A 99 -33.62 49.96 24.34
CA ALA A 99 -33.76 48.50 24.46
C ALA A 99 -34.89 48.00 23.50
N PRO A 100 -35.27 46.71 23.50
CA PRO A 100 -34.64 45.65 22.73
C PRO A 100 -35.62 44.91 21.79
N THR A 101 -35.10 44.15 20.82
CA THR A 101 -35.86 43.14 20.07
C THR A 101 -35.13 41.78 20.15
N PRO A 102 -35.84 40.65 20.10
CA PRO A 102 -35.41 39.39 20.71
C PRO A 102 -34.27 38.71 19.94
N SER A 103 -33.20 38.34 20.65
CA SER A 103 -32.09 37.56 20.14
C SER A 103 -32.47 36.08 20.03
N VAL A 104 -32.33 35.55 18.82
CA VAL A 104 -32.25 34.12 18.54
C VAL A 104 -30.99 33.56 19.22
N PRO A 105 -31.04 32.42 19.92
CA PRO A 105 -29.87 31.87 20.59
C PRO A 105 -28.86 31.39 19.55
N THR A 106 -27.69 32.03 19.48
CA THR A 106 -26.53 31.46 18.81
C THR A 106 -26.01 30.31 19.67
N SER A 107 -26.29 29.08 19.28
CA SER A 107 -25.58 27.93 19.80
C SER A 107 -24.09 28.10 19.45
N SER A 108 -23.24 28.14 20.46
CA SER A 108 -21.81 27.92 20.31
C SER A 108 -21.61 26.51 19.75
N ALA A 109 -21.42 26.41 18.43
CA ALA A 109 -20.89 25.21 17.83
C ALA A 109 -19.47 24.98 18.38
N PRO A 110 -19.06 23.74 18.65
CA PRO A 110 -17.70 23.44 19.11
C PRO A 110 -16.71 23.99 18.08
N ALA A 111 -15.57 24.49 18.55
CA ALA A 111 -14.42 24.73 17.68
C ALA A 111 -14.19 23.47 16.85
N GLU A 112 -14.35 23.60 15.54
CA GLU A 112 -14.10 22.53 14.59
C GLU A 112 -12.61 22.19 14.72
N GLU A 113 -12.32 21.06 15.38
CA GLU A 113 -11.00 20.44 15.34
C GLU A 113 -10.59 20.38 13.87
N ALA A 114 -9.50 21.08 13.54
CA ALA A 114 -8.82 20.88 12.27
C ALA A 114 -8.64 19.36 12.09
N PRO A 115 -8.94 18.79 10.92
CA PRO A 115 -8.92 17.36 10.73
C PRO A 115 -7.56 16.84 11.17
N ASN A 116 -7.58 16.04 12.24
CA ASN A 116 -6.43 15.33 12.76
C ASN A 116 -5.88 14.47 11.63
N ASN A 117 -4.89 14.99 10.90
CA ASN A 117 -4.03 14.22 10.01
C ASN A 117 -3.18 13.34 10.92
N ALA A 118 -3.75 12.24 11.38
CA ALA A 118 -2.99 11.10 11.88
C ALA A 118 -2.07 10.66 10.73
N GLY A 119 -0.80 11.09 10.79
CA GLY A 119 0.21 10.72 9.80
C GLY A 119 1.21 11.79 9.35
N ASP A 120 1.32 12.96 10.02
CA ASP A 120 2.42 13.90 9.74
C ASP A 120 3.58 13.76 10.74
N PRO A 121 4.57 12.89 10.46
CA PRO A 121 5.70 12.67 11.36
C PRO A 121 6.57 13.91 11.64
N LEU A 122 6.48 14.96 10.80
CA LEU A 122 7.24 16.20 10.95
C LEU A 122 6.66 17.16 12.01
N ALA A 123 5.47 16.86 12.56
CA ALA A 123 4.73 17.71 13.50
C ALA A 123 4.54 17.07 14.90
N ALA A 124 5.23 15.96 15.19
CA ALA A 124 5.12 15.30 16.49
C ALA A 124 5.72 16.17 17.62
N PRO A 125 5.08 16.25 18.80
CA PRO A 125 5.65 16.97 19.94
C PRO A 125 6.94 16.31 20.43
N ALA A 126 7.86 17.11 20.99
CA ALA A 126 9.09 16.60 21.56
C ALA A 126 8.81 15.72 22.79
N PRO A 127 9.45 14.55 22.92
CA PRO A 127 9.23 13.70 24.07
C PRO A 127 9.91 14.25 25.32
N THR A 128 9.46 13.76 26.48
CA THR A 128 10.10 13.94 27.79
C THR A 128 10.73 12.62 28.24
N ALA A 129 11.64 12.68 29.21
CA ALA A 129 12.29 11.49 29.76
C ALA A 129 11.25 10.50 30.34
N ALA A 130 10.16 11.03 30.91
CA ALA A 130 9.04 10.24 31.43
C ALA A 130 8.28 9.41 30.36
N ASN A 131 8.45 9.71 29.07
CA ASN A 131 7.90 8.88 28.00
C ASN A 131 8.67 7.56 27.80
N PHE A 132 9.83 7.42 28.46
CA PHE A 132 10.73 6.29 28.32
C PHE A 132 11.00 5.66 29.68
N ASN A 133 11.26 4.35 29.67
CA ASN A 133 11.63 3.58 30.86
C ASN A 133 12.70 2.52 30.53
N ALA A 134 13.39 2.66 29.39
CA ALA A 134 14.36 1.73 28.82
C ALA A 134 13.78 0.36 28.41
N GLN A 135 12.48 0.27 28.09
CA GLN A 135 11.88 -0.97 27.61
C GLN A 135 12.58 -1.50 26.35
N GLY A 136 12.93 -2.79 26.36
CA GLY A 136 13.62 -3.46 25.24
C GLY A 136 15.13 -3.24 25.20
N VAL A 137 15.68 -2.44 26.12
CA VAL A 137 17.13 -2.20 26.23
C VAL A 137 17.77 -3.22 27.18
N ARG A 138 18.95 -3.71 26.82
CA ARG A 138 19.74 -4.67 27.62
C ARG A 138 20.91 -3.94 28.25
N ILE A 139 20.97 -3.94 29.58
CA ILE A 139 22.02 -3.26 30.35
C ILE A 139 22.79 -4.29 31.18
N GLY A 140 24.11 -4.20 31.11
CA GLY A 140 25.03 -4.97 31.93
C GLY A 140 25.47 -4.18 33.15
N VAL A 141 25.63 -4.86 34.28
CA VAL A 141 26.30 -4.31 35.46
C VAL A 141 27.45 -5.25 35.77
N LEU A 142 28.68 -4.77 35.63
CA LEU A 142 29.87 -5.48 36.10
C LEU A 142 30.23 -4.89 37.46
N ASP A 143 30.02 -5.65 38.53
CA ASP A 143 30.23 -5.20 39.92
C ASP A 143 30.27 -6.40 40.88
N GLY A 144 30.79 -6.21 42.10
CA GLY A 144 30.71 -7.18 43.20
C GLY A 144 29.45 -7.00 44.06
N GLY A 145 29.10 -7.99 44.89
CA GLY A 145 28.06 -7.81 45.93
C GLY A 145 26.61 -7.76 45.45
N PHE A 146 26.23 -8.50 44.40
CA PHE A 146 24.82 -8.63 44.01
C PHE A 146 24.08 -9.73 44.77
N ASN A 147 24.70 -10.91 44.92
CA ASN A 147 24.14 -12.07 45.64
C ASN A 147 24.64 -12.20 47.09
N GLY A 148 25.60 -11.38 47.51
CA GLY A 148 26.13 -11.35 48.87
C GLY A 148 25.37 -10.42 49.81
N ASP A 149 24.21 -9.90 49.37
CA ASP A 149 23.43 -8.91 50.11
C ASP A 149 22.66 -9.59 51.25
N GLY A 150 22.94 -9.19 52.50
CA GLY A 150 22.20 -9.63 53.68
C GLY A 150 20.82 -8.97 53.81
N ILE A 151 20.52 -7.96 52.99
CA ILE A 151 19.25 -7.25 52.93
C ILE A 151 18.58 -7.63 51.60
N LEU A 152 17.54 -8.46 51.65
CA LEU A 152 16.89 -9.01 50.45
C LEU A 152 16.17 -7.95 49.58
N ASP A 153 16.03 -6.72 50.08
CA ASP A 153 15.25 -5.65 49.45
C ASP A 153 15.92 -5.08 48.18
N HIS A 154 17.25 -5.01 48.09
CA HIS A 154 17.90 -4.48 46.88
C HIS A 154 17.79 -5.42 45.67
N PRO A 155 18.07 -6.73 45.79
CA PRO A 155 17.78 -7.68 44.71
C PRO A 155 16.28 -7.76 44.38
N ALA A 156 15.40 -7.66 45.38
CA ALA A 156 13.95 -7.66 45.18
C ALA A 156 13.48 -6.47 44.32
N ALA A 157 14.06 -5.28 44.51
CA ALA A 157 13.70 -4.09 43.74
C ALA A 157 13.99 -4.22 42.24
N VAL A 158 14.96 -5.04 41.84
CA VAL A 158 15.34 -5.28 40.43
C VAL A 158 14.93 -6.65 39.91
N ALA A 159 14.28 -7.49 40.72
CA ALA A 159 13.94 -8.87 40.38
C ALA A 159 13.12 -8.99 39.08
N ALA A 160 12.28 -7.99 38.78
CA ALA A 160 11.49 -7.96 37.55
C ALA A 160 12.30 -7.63 36.29
N ALA A 161 13.44 -6.94 36.42
CA ALA A 161 14.33 -6.58 35.32
C ALA A 161 15.47 -7.61 35.14
N LEU A 162 15.90 -8.25 36.23
CA LEU A 162 16.99 -9.23 36.25
C LEU A 162 16.68 -10.43 35.34
N GLN A 163 17.52 -10.63 34.32
CA GLN A 163 17.47 -11.78 33.42
C GLN A 163 18.45 -12.87 33.84
N GLU A 164 19.66 -12.47 34.24
CA GLU A 164 20.73 -13.42 34.55
C GLU A 164 21.77 -12.80 35.48
N ILE A 165 22.35 -13.66 36.34
CA ILE A 165 23.56 -13.39 37.10
C ILE A 165 24.67 -14.24 36.47
N ILE A 166 25.66 -13.58 35.88
CA ILE A 166 26.82 -14.16 35.21
C ILE A 166 27.92 -14.35 36.25
N ALA A 167 28.47 -15.57 36.30
CA ALA A 167 29.42 -16.04 37.30
C ALA A 167 28.94 -15.83 38.75
N PRO A 168 27.81 -16.45 39.14
CA PRO A 168 27.31 -16.38 40.50
C PRO A 168 28.31 -16.92 41.54
N GLU A 169 29.23 -17.79 41.14
CA GLU A 169 30.31 -18.34 41.96
C GLU A 169 31.30 -17.28 42.48
N ASP A 170 31.41 -16.14 41.81
CA ASP A 170 32.33 -15.04 42.17
C ASP A 170 31.63 -13.94 42.97
N ALA A 171 30.48 -14.22 43.56
CA ALA A 171 29.74 -13.26 44.36
C ALA A 171 30.52 -12.88 45.63
N GLU A 172 30.92 -11.62 45.73
CA GLU A 172 31.47 -11.06 46.95
C GLU A 172 30.38 -10.82 48.01
N LEU A 173 30.73 -10.92 49.30
CA LEU A 173 29.85 -10.53 50.40
C LEU A 173 29.64 -9.00 50.38
N GLY A 174 28.39 -8.54 50.42
CA GLY A 174 28.03 -7.13 50.34
C GLY A 174 26.85 -6.86 49.42
N SER A 175 26.38 -5.60 49.40
CA SER A 175 25.19 -5.15 48.69
C SER A 175 25.48 -4.20 47.52
N HIS A 176 26.75 -3.92 47.23
CA HIS A 176 27.15 -2.82 46.35
C HIS A 176 26.55 -2.93 44.94
N GLY A 177 26.78 -4.04 44.24
CA GLY A 177 26.24 -4.29 42.91
C GLY A 177 24.71 -4.36 42.86
N ALA A 178 24.07 -4.83 43.94
CA ALA A 178 22.61 -4.81 44.06
C ALA A 178 22.05 -3.38 44.15
N ILE A 179 22.69 -2.51 44.95
CA ILE A 179 22.32 -1.09 45.05
C ILE A 179 22.60 -0.37 43.71
N VAL A 180 23.72 -0.64 43.06
CA VAL A 180 24.04 -0.07 41.73
C VAL A 180 22.96 -0.41 40.71
N SER A 181 22.59 -1.69 40.63
CA SER A 181 21.49 -2.15 39.76
C SER A 181 20.16 -1.47 40.11
N ARG A 182 19.90 -1.27 41.40
CA ARG A 182 18.70 -0.59 41.90
C ARG A 182 18.66 0.89 41.51
N VAL A 183 19.79 1.60 41.52
CA VAL A 183 19.86 3.00 41.08
C VAL A 183 19.52 3.13 39.60
N ILE A 184 19.90 2.16 38.76
CA ILE A 184 19.59 2.18 37.32
C ILE A 184 18.07 2.15 37.10
N GLY A 185 17.38 1.18 37.70
CA GLY A 185 15.97 0.91 37.37
C GLY A 185 15.21 0.07 38.39
N GLY A 186 15.64 0.07 39.64
CA GLY A 186 14.91 -0.58 40.73
C GLY A 186 13.52 0.00 40.90
N ARG A 187 12.53 -0.84 41.20
CA ARG A 187 11.18 -0.41 41.55
C ARG A 187 11.14 0.13 42.97
N ASP A 188 10.22 1.07 43.19
CA ASP A 188 9.83 1.44 44.55
C ASP A 188 9.04 0.26 45.17
N ILE A 189 9.57 -0.27 46.27
CA ILE A 189 8.98 -1.39 47.03
C ILE A 189 8.50 -0.96 48.42
N GLY A 190 8.46 0.35 48.70
CA GLY A 190 7.96 0.91 49.96
C GLY A 190 8.98 0.97 51.11
N ASP A 191 10.28 0.88 50.80
CA ASP A 191 11.39 0.91 51.77
C ASP A 191 12.12 2.27 51.85
N GLY A 192 11.59 3.29 51.16
CA GLY A 192 12.16 4.65 51.14
C GLY A 192 13.26 4.87 50.10
N PHE A 193 13.56 3.89 49.25
CA PHE A 193 14.46 4.07 48.11
C PHE A 193 13.68 4.46 46.84
N PRO A 194 14.03 5.57 46.16
CA PRO A 194 13.27 6.04 45.01
C PRO A 194 13.40 5.09 43.83
N GLN A 195 12.37 5.08 42.99
CA GLN A 195 12.39 4.34 41.73
C GLN A 195 13.53 4.85 40.83
N GLY A 196 14.28 3.91 40.22
CA GLY A 196 15.29 4.23 39.22
C GLY A 196 14.69 4.72 37.90
N LEU A 197 15.45 5.49 37.12
CA LEU A 197 14.97 6.13 35.89
C LEU A 197 14.61 5.12 34.78
N ALA A 198 15.28 3.96 34.72
CA ALA A 198 15.16 3.00 33.63
C ALA A 198 14.58 1.65 34.12
N TYR A 199 13.33 1.59 34.57
CA TYR A 199 12.76 0.39 35.23
C TYR A 199 12.15 -0.69 34.30
N GLY A 200 12.21 -0.50 32.98
CA GLY A 200 11.69 -1.41 31.94
C GLY A 200 12.75 -2.24 31.20
N PHE A 201 14.03 -2.07 31.55
CA PHE A 201 15.17 -2.74 30.93
C PHE A 201 15.31 -4.22 31.29
N SER A 202 16.16 -4.93 30.52
CA SER A 202 16.67 -6.25 30.86
C SER A 202 18.05 -6.14 31.50
N LEU A 203 18.16 -6.51 32.77
CA LEU A 203 19.39 -6.46 33.55
C LEU A 203 20.17 -7.77 33.43
N TYR A 204 21.46 -7.66 33.10
CA TYR A 204 22.44 -8.74 33.19
C TYR A 204 23.51 -8.34 34.20
N GLN A 205 23.51 -8.96 35.36
CA GLN A 205 24.54 -8.73 36.37
C GLN A 205 25.72 -9.66 36.09
N ALA A 206 26.95 -9.16 36.15
CA ALA A 206 28.17 -9.96 36.13
C ALA A 206 29.00 -9.68 37.37
N ASN A 207 29.37 -10.72 38.11
CA ASN A 207 30.24 -10.57 39.27
C ASN A 207 31.70 -10.36 38.83
N ALA A 208 32.34 -9.33 39.36
CA ALA A 208 33.71 -8.95 39.03
C ALA A 208 34.80 -9.70 39.82
N GLY A 209 34.45 -10.52 40.83
CA GLY A 209 35.42 -11.24 41.66
C GLY A 209 36.42 -10.35 42.42
N ALA A 210 37.13 -10.93 43.39
CA ALA A 210 38.07 -10.17 44.24
C ALA A 210 39.37 -9.73 43.51
N ILE A 211 39.71 -10.38 42.39
CA ILE A 211 40.89 -10.08 41.60
C ILE A 211 40.50 -9.96 40.12
N VAL A 212 40.69 -8.78 39.57
CA VAL A 212 40.45 -8.49 38.16
C VAL A 212 41.61 -9.03 37.31
N THR A 213 41.32 -9.97 36.41
CA THR A 213 42.28 -10.54 35.45
C THR A 213 41.78 -10.38 34.01
N GLU A 214 42.69 -10.52 33.03
CA GLU A 214 42.32 -10.52 31.60
C GLU A 214 41.27 -11.59 31.30
N ALA A 215 41.49 -12.83 31.77
CA ALA A 215 40.60 -13.95 31.52
C ALA A 215 39.19 -13.68 32.06
N MET A 216 39.11 -13.07 33.24
CA MET A 216 37.84 -12.67 33.84
C MET A 216 37.15 -11.57 33.03
N LEU A 217 37.83 -10.46 32.71
CA LEU A 217 37.24 -9.38 31.91
C LEU A 217 36.78 -9.86 30.54
N SER A 218 37.61 -10.65 29.86
CA SER A 218 37.29 -11.27 28.58
C SER A 218 36.04 -12.15 28.69
N ASN A 219 35.93 -12.95 29.74
CA ASN A 219 34.76 -13.78 29.97
C ASN A 219 33.49 -12.96 30.23
N ARG A 220 33.53 -11.96 31.13
CA ARG A 220 32.33 -11.16 31.49
C ARG A 220 31.86 -10.28 30.34
N LEU A 221 32.77 -9.53 29.70
CA LEU A 221 32.42 -8.69 28.55
C LEU A 221 32.01 -9.56 27.34
N GLY A 222 32.64 -10.72 27.15
CA GLY A 222 32.20 -11.69 26.15
C GLY A 222 30.80 -12.24 26.43
N ALA A 223 30.47 -12.51 27.69
CA ALA A 223 29.13 -12.96 28.09
C ALA A 223 28.06 -11.88 27.83
N PHE A 224 28.36 -10.61 28.13
CA PHE A 224 27.52 -9.47 27.75
C PHE A 224 27.32 -9.36 26.24
N ALA A 225 28.39 -9.49 25.45
CA ALA A 225 28.32 -9.45 23.99
C ALA A 225 27.43 -10.57 23.44
N ALA A 226 27.57 -11.80 23.95
CA ALA A 226 26.72 -12.93 23.59
C ALA A 226 25.23 -12.71 23.87
N ARG A 227 24.91 -11.79 24.79
CA ARG A 227 23.54 -11.40 25.16
C ARG A 227 23.12 -10.08 24.52
N ASN A 228 23.88 -9.55 23.56
CA ASN A 228 23.65 -8.24 22.93
C ASN A 228 23.48 -7.10 23.94
N VAL A 229 24.18 -7.16 25.06
CA VAL A 229 24.28 -6.02 25.99
C VAL A 229 25.20 -4.98 25.36
N ARG A 230 24.73 -3.74 25.26
CA ARG A 230 25.47 -2.62 24.64
C ARG A 230 25.78 -1.48 25.60
N ILE A 231 25.17 -1.45 26.77
CA ILE A 231 25.42 -0.45 27.81
C ILE A 231 25.85 -1.21 29.05
N VAL A 232 27.03 -0.88 29.58
CA VAL A 232 27.59 -1.57 30.74
C VAL A 232 27.99 -0.54 31.79
N ASN A 233 27.40 -0.66 32.97
CA ASN A 233 27.82 0.08 34.15
C ASN A 233 29.00 -0.64 34.82
N ASN A 234 30.04 0.12 35.14
CA ASN A 234 31.22 -0.35 35.87
C ASN A 234 31.44 0.55 37.09
N SER A 235 31.11 0.02 38.27
CA SER A 235 31.25 0.72 39.55
C SER A 235 32.38 0.16 40.43
N TRP A 236 33.37 -0.49 39.79
CA TRP A 236 34.60 -1.01 40.37
C TRP A 236 35.82 -0.34 39.73
N SER A 237 36.98 -0.43 40.37
CA SER A 237 38.25 0.02 39.80
C SER A 237 39.45 -0.68 40.44
N LEU A 238 40.65 -0.35 39.94
CA LEU A 238 41.93 -0.78 40.51
C LEU A 238 42.30 0.08 41.74
N PRO A 239 43.19 -0.41 42.63
CA PRO A 239 43.63 0.33 43.81
C PRO A 239 44.24 1.70 43.49
N SER A 240 44.09 2.66 44.41
CA SER A 240 44.62 4.03 44.31
C SER A 240 46.13 4.17 44.57
N ASP A 241 46.91 3.12 44.31
CA ASP A 241 48.38 3.14 44.43
C ASP A 241 48.99 4.15 43.43
N PRO A 242 50.03 4.92 43.81
CA PRO A 242 50.75 5.83 42.91
C PRO A 242 51.06 5.28 41.52
N ALA A 243 51.32 3.97 41.40
CA ALA A 243 51.61 3.31 40.14
C ALA A 243 50.43 3.37 39.14
N PHE A 244 49.18 3.50 39.59
CA PHE A 244 47.97 3.53 38.75
C PHE A 244 47.39 4.95 38.56
N LEU A 245 47.99 5.98 39.18
CA LEU A 245 47.49 7.34 39.08
C LEU A 245 47.72 7.92 37.68
N LEU A 246 46.69 8.52 37.10
CA LEU A 246 46.78 9.24 35.83
C LEU A 246 47.34 10.67 36.03
N PRO A 247 48.12 11.21 35.08
CA PRO A 247 48.57 10.55 33.85
C PRO A 247 49.87 9.74 34.00
N ASP A 248 50.64 9.94 35.07
CA ASP A 248 52.08 9.62 35.10
C ASP A 248 52.48 8.32 35.83
N GLY A 249 51.53 7.54 36.34
CA GLY A 249 51.81 6.28 37.03
C GLY A 249 52.51 5.24 36.14
N ASP A 250 53.41 4.42 36.70
CA ASP A 250 54.15 3.43 35.90
C ASP A 250 53.25 2.38 35.22
N GLN A 251 52.06 2.11 35.77
CA GLN A 251 51.07 1.18 35.21
C GLN A 251 50.06 1.87 34.27
N THR A 252 50.20 3.17 33.99
CA THR A 252 49.40 3.89 33.00
C THR A 252 50.13 4.03 31.66
N ARG A 253 51.38 3.56 31.55
CA ARG A 253 52.13 3.56 30.30
C ARG A 253 51.56 2.54 29.30
N PRO A 254 51.52 2.83 27.99
CA PRO A 254 50.98 1.91 26.98
C PRO A 254 51.63 0.51 26.95
N ASP A 255 52.89 0.40 27.35
CA ASP A 255 53.69 -0.83 27.39
C ASP A 255 53.70 -1.51 28.77
N SER A 256 53.03 -0.93 29.77
CA SER A 256 52.94 -1.51 31.11
C SER A 256 52.21 -2.86 31.11
N LEU A 257 52.50 -3.70 32.10
CA LEU A 257 51.83 -5.00 32.27
C LEU A 257 50.32 -4.82 32.42
N MET A 258 49.89 -3.79 33.16
CA MET A 258 48.48 -3.49 33.38
C MET A 258 47.74 -3.21 32.05
N VAL A 259 48.28 -2.31 31.23
CA VAL A 259 47.65 -1.92 29.95
C VAL A 259 47.68 -3.07 28.95
N THR A 260 48.82 -3.74 28.81
CA THR A 260 48.98 -4.85 27.85
C THR A 260 48.11 -6.07 28.20
N THR A 261 47.75 -6.25 29.48
CA THR A 261 46.93 -7.38 29.95
C THR A 261 45.44 -7.05 30.02
N LEU A 262 45.04 -5.89 30.57
CA LEU A 262 43.62 -5.60 30.83
C LEU A 262 42.91 -4.78 29.73
N PHE A 263 43.63 -4.04 28.88
CA PHE A 263 42.99 -3.24 27.83
C PHE A 263 42.50 -4.04 26.61
N PRO A 264 43.11 -5.17 26.19
CA PRO A 264 42.62 -5.91 25.03
C PRO A 264 41.14 -6.34 25.13
N PRO A 265 40.64 -6.89 26.26
CA PRO A 265 39.21 -7.16 26.42
C PRO A 265 38.32 -5.90 26.30
N LEU A 266 38.79 -4.75 26.78
CA LEU A 266 38.07 -3.46 26.69
C LEU A 266 37.99 -2.97 25.24
N ARG A 267 39.08 -3.09 24.48
CA ARG A 267 39.09 -2.78 23.04
C ARG A 267 38.08 -3.64 22.30
N THR A 268 38.05 -4.94 22.56
CA THR A 268 37.05 -5.84 21.96
C THR A 268 35.62 -5.42 22.33
N ALA A 269 35.37 -5.08 23.59
CA ALA A 269 34.05 -4.61 24.02
C ALA A 269 33.60 -3.33 23.29
N VAL A 270 34.49 -2.32 23.17
CA VAL A 270 34.15 -1.02 22.57
C VAL A 270 34.15 -1.06 21.04
N LEU A 271 35.23 -1.56 20.43
CA LEU A 271 35.48 -1.45 19.00
C LEU A 271 34.82 -2.57 18.19
N THR A 272 34.70 -3.77 18.76
CA THR A 272 34.10 -4.92 18.08
C THR A 272 32.65 -5.13 18.47
N ASN A 273 32.34 -5.08 19.77
CA ASN A 273 31.00 -5.37 20.28
C ASN A 273 30.12 -4.12 20.42
N GLY A 274 30.66 -2.93 20.16
CA GLY A 274 29.90 -1.67 20.18
C GLY A 274 29.33 -1.32 21.55
N MET A 275 30.02 -1.69 22.63
CA MET A 275 29.58 -1.38 23.99
C MET A 275 29.94 0.06 24.39
N LEU A 276 29.03 0.70 25.13
CA LEU A 276 29.27 1.90 25.91
C LEU A 276 29.57 1.48 27.36
N LEU A 277 30.81 1.67 27.80
CA LEU A 277 31.27 1.39 29.15
C LEU A 277 31.24 2.67 29.98
N ILE A 278 30.45 2.66 31.04
CA ILE A 278 30.19 3.83 31.91
C ILE A 278 30.84 3.56 33.26
N TRP A 279 31.75 4.43 33.68
CA TRP A 279 32.65 4.19 34.81
C TRP A 279 32.49 5.22 35.91
N ALA A 280 32.50 4.76 37.16
CA ALA A 280 32.66 5.62 38.33
C ALA A 280 34.06 6.25 38.37
N ALA A 281 34.15 7.56 38.62
CA ALA A 281 35.43 8.28 38.59
C ALA A 281 36.38 7.97 39.79
N GLY A 282 35.86 7.50 40.92
CA GLY A 282 36.61 7.30 42.18
C GLY A 282 36.26 8.32 43.27
N ASN A 283 36.73 8.10 44.50
CA ASN A 283 36.25 8.73 45.74
C ASN A 283 37.36 9.25 46.68
N GLU A 284 38.50 9.68 46.13
CA GLU A 284 39.74 10.01 46.87
C GLU A 284 40.14 11.48 46.72
N THR A 285 39.24 12.33 46.20
CA THR A 285 39.48 13.77 45.99
C THR A 285 40.69 14.04 45.08
N GLN A 286 40.94 13.16 44.10
CA GLN A 286 42.02 13.33 43.13
C GLN A 286 41.61 14.25 41.97
N ASP A 287 42.60 14.90 41.36
CA ASP A 287 42.39 15.75 40.18
C ASP A 287 42.01 14.95 38.92
N ASN A 288 42.26 13.63 38.92
CA ASN A 288 42.00 12.72 37.82
C ASN A 288 41.15 11.54 38.28
N PRO A 289 40.35 10.94 37.38
CA PRO A 289 39.63 9.73 37.69
C PRO A 289 40.60 8.55 37.80
N TYR A 290 40.11 7.44 38.36
CA TYR A 290 40.85 6.18 38.36
C TYR A 290 41.20 5.68 36.96
N LEU A 291 42.25 4.84 36.88
CA LEU A 291 42.79 4.32 35.62
C LEU A 291 41.72 3.76 34.68
N MET A 292 40.75 2.99 35.17
CA MET A 292 39.71 2.41 34.31
C MET A 292 38.74 3.47 33.76
N ALA A 293 38.34 4.44 34.57
CA ALA A 293 37.49 5.55 34.13
C ALA A 293 38.23 6.53 33.19
N GLY A 294 39.53 6.73 33.43
CA GLY A 294 40.41 7.54 32.60
C GLY A 294 41.16 6.77 31.51
N ALA A 295 40.81 5.51 31.23
CA ALA A 295 41.53 4.64 30.30
C ALA A 295 41.75 5.26 28.89
N PRO A 296 40.83 6.06 28.32
CA PRO A 296 41.07 6.72 27.04
C PRO A 296 42.25 7.71 27.03
N ALA A 297 42.73 8.19 28.18
CA ALA A 297 43.95 8.99 28.26
C ALA A 297 45.21 8.17 27.91
N VAL A 298 45.15 6.85 28.10
CA VAL A 298 46.23 5.90 27.78
C VAL A 298 46.00 5.27 26.41
N ASP A 299 44.75 4.93 26.09
CA ASP A 299 44.35 4.39 24.79
C ASP A 299 43.16 5.16 24.21
N PRO A 300 43.42 6.19 23.39
CA PRO A 300 42.37 7.05 22.83
C PRO A 300 41.31 6.33 22.00
N THR A 301 41.59 5.11 21.50
CA THR A 301 40.60 4.35 20.71
C THR A 301 39.38 3.94 21.54
N LEU A 302 39.53 3.84 22.87
CA LEU A 302 38.46 3.49 23.79
C LEU A 302 37.42 4.60 23.95
N GLU A 303 37.79 5.87 23.69
CA GLU A 303 36.90 7.02 23.88
C GLU A 303 35.58 6.87 23.12
N ARG A 304 35.59 6.16 21.98
CA ARG A 304 34.41 5.87 21.15
C ARG A 304 33.21 5.38 21.97
N GLY A 305 33.44 4.56 22.97
CA GLY A 305 32.40 3.96 23.81
C GLY A 305 32.69 4.08 25.30
N TRP A 306 33.26 5.21 25.74
CA TRP A 306 33.61 5.43 27.15
C TRP A 306 32.87 6.61 27.77
N LEU A 307 32.48 6.47 29.03
CA LEU A 307 32.04 7.59 29.87
C LEU A 307 32.66 7.47 31.26
N ALA A 308 33.17 8.58 31.79
CA ALA A 308 33.56 8.71 33.19
C ALA A 308 32.52 9.55 33.94
N VAL A 309 32.15 9.15 35.16
CA VAL A 309 31.08 9.80 35.91
C VAL A 309 31.55 10.26 37.28
N VAL A 310 31.51 11.58 37.49
CA VAL A 310 31.77 12.23 38.78
C VAL A 310 30.47 12.42 39.56
N GLN A 311 30.56 12.52 40.89
CA GLN A 311 29.39 12.70 41.74
C GLN A 311 29.19 14.18 42.07
N LEU A 312 27.99 14.68 41.76
CA LEU A 312 27.56 16.03 42.11
C LEU A 312 26.73 16.04 43.39
N GLN A 313 26.83 17.12 44.14
CA GLN A 313 25.91 17.45 45.22
C GLN A 313 24.59 18.01 44.66
N ALA A 314 23.58 18.17 45.51
CA ALA A 314 22.27 18.71 45.13
C ALA A 314 22.35 20.13 44.52
N ASP A 315 23.35 20.92 44.94
CA ASP A 315 23.64 22.26 44.41
C ASP A 315 24.49 22.26 43.12
N ASN A 316 24.78 21.07 42.58
CA ASN A 316 25.62 20.82 41.39
C ASN A 316 27.12 21.09 41.56
N THR A 317 27.60 21.32 42.78
CA THR A 317 29.04 21.32 43.04
C THR A 317 29.59 19.90 43.05
N LEU A 318 30.89 19.76 42.77
CA LEU A 318 31.56 18.46 42.85
C LEU A 318 31.55 17.98 44.31
N SER A 319 31.19 16.71 44.54
CA SER A 319 31.18 16.16 45.90
C SER A 319 32.60 16.18 46.49
N PRO A 320 32.80 16.53 47.78
CA PRO A 320 34.13 16.73 48.36
C PRO A 320 35.07 15.51 48.30
N TRP A 321 34.50 14.30 48.16
CA TRP A 321 35.23 13.05 48.00
C TRP A 321 35.36 12.62 46.53
N SER A 322 34.57 13.15 45.60
CA SER A 322 34.64 12.71 44.19
C SER A 322 36.00 13.07 43.60
N ASN A 323 36.61 12.14 42.86
CA ASN A 323 37.66 12.52 41.93
C ASN A 323 37.08 13.45 40.85
N ALA A 324 37.90 14.35 40.33
CA ALA A 324 37.54 15.27 39.26
C ALA A 324 37.69 14.60 37.88
N CYS A 325 37.09 15.20 36.85
CA CYS A 325 37.18 14.68 35.49
C CYS A 325 38.61 14.72 34.92
N GLY A 326 39.42 15.72 35.25
CA GLY A 326 40.84 15.80 34.90
C GLY A 326 41.13 15.47 33.43
N VAL A 327 42.03 14.51 33.21
CA VAL A 327 42.38 13.98 31.88
C VAL A 327 41.20 13.41 31.09
N ALA A 328 40.10 13.04 31.75
CA ALA A 328 38.88 12.52 31.13
C ALA A 328 37.87 13.59 30.74
N ALA A 329 38.21 14.88 30.83
CA ALA A 329 37.38 16.03 30.49
C ALA A 329 36.51 15.87 29.21
N ASN A 330 36.98 15.16 28.19
CA ASN A 330 36.29 14.96 26.90
C ASN A 330 35.26 13.82 26.89
N TRP A 331 35.32 12.87 27.83
CA TRP A 331 34.35 11.78 27.98
C TRP A 331 33.75 11.69 29.38
N CYS A 332 33.89 12.75 30.18
CA CYS A 332 33.39 12.83 31.54
C CYS A 332 32.15 13.71 31.65
N LEU A 333 31.26 13.38 32.59
CA LEU A 333 30.13 14.19 33.02
C LEU A 333 29.76 13.87 34.47
N GLY A 334 28.94 14.70 35.10
CA GLY A 334 28.49 14.56 36.48
C GLY A 334 27.04 14.09 36.60
N ALA A 335 26.74 13.36 37.68
CA ALA A 335 25.38 13.03 38.08
C ALA A 335 25.20 13.12 39.60
N GLN A 336 23.97 13.40 40.03
CA GLN A 336 23.58 13.35 41.45
C GLN A 336 23.12 11.92 41.77
N ALA A 337 23.67 11.32 42.83
CA ALA A 337 23.21 10.02 43.31
C ALA A 337 21.89 10.17 44.10
N PRO A 338 20.95 9.21 44.01
CA PRO A 338 19.71 9.26 44.79
C PRO A 338 19.99 9.11 46.29
N ASN A 339 19.06 9.58 47.13
CA ASN A 339 19.08 9.38 48.58
C ASN A 339 20.37 9.77 49.31
N ASN A 340 21.13 10.74 48.77
CA ASN A 340 22.44 11.15 49.31
C ASN A 340 23.44 10.00 49.43
N LEU A 341 23.31 8.94 48.61
CA LEU A 341 24.28 7.86 48.57
C LEU A 341 25.67 8.42 48.29
N ARG A 342 26.66 8.05 49.11
CA ARG A 342 28.04 8.50 48.97
C ARG A 342 28.81 7.52 48.08
N GLY A 343 29.28 7.99 46.92
CA GLY A 343 30.15 7.27 46.02
C GLY A 343 29.84 7.56 44.55
N THR A 344 30.87 7.80 43.74
CA THR A 344 30.74 7.90 42.27
C THR A 344 30.16 6.62 41.64
N SER A 345 30.30 5.48 42.33
CA SER A 345 29.63 4.21 42.05
C SER A 345 28.11 4.27 42.02
N PHE A 346 27.49 5.29 42.63
CA PHE A 346 26.04 5.55 42.59
C PHE A 346 25.65 6.70 41.67
N ALA A 347 26.61 7.46 41.15
CA ALA A 347 26.40 8.46 40.10
C ALA A 347 26.46 7.82 38.70
N ALA A 348 27.42 6.92 38.47
CA ALA A 348 27.53 6.14 37.23
C ALA A 348 26.23 5.42 36.81
N PRO A 349 25.50 4.72 37.69
CA PRO A 349 24.24 4.07 37.33
C PRO A 349 23.13 5.04 36.92
N VAL A 350 23.16 6.30 37.37
CA VAL A 350 22.21 7.33 36.89
C VAL A 350 22.46 7.64 35.42
N VAL A 351 23.73 7.84 35.03
CA VAL A 351 24.11 8.03 33.62
C VAL A 351 23.81 6.78 32.80
N THR A 352 24.01 5.59 33.35
CA THR A 352 23.62 4.32 32.73
C THR A 352 22.12 4.26 32.45
N ALA A 353 21.28 4.70 33.39
CA ALA A 353 19.84 4.77 33.18
C ALA A 353 19.49 5.73 32.05
N VAL A 354 20.10 6.93 32.00
CA VAL A 354 19.91 7.88 30.90
C VAL A 354 20.32 7.29 29.56
N ALA A 355 21.45 6.58 29.49
CA ALA A 355 21.87 5.86 28.29
C ALA A 355 20.81 4.84 27.85
N GLY A 356 20.16 4.16 28.81
CA GLY A 356 19.04 3.26 28.55
C GLY A 356 17.83 3.98 27.95
N LEU A 357 17.46 5.15 28.48
CA LEU A 357 16.36 5.96 27.94
C LEU A 357 16.65 6.44 26.51
N VAL A 358 17.86 6.95 26.26
CA VAL A 358 18.29 7.39 24.92
C VAL A 358 18.34 6.22 23.95
N SER A 359 18.82 5.05 24.37
CA SER A 359 18.82 3.85 23.54
C SER A 359 17.41 3.33 23.23
N GLN A 360 16.41 3.61 24.07
CA GLN A 360 15.01 3.33 23.74
C GLN A 360 14.46 4.34 22.73
N ALA A 361 14.79 5.63 22.90
CA ALA A 361 14.37 6.70 21.98
C ALA A 361 15.04 6.56 20.60
N TYR A 362 16.30 6.10 20.56
CA TYR A 362 17.12 5.95 19.37
C TYR A 362 17.80 4.57 19.31
N PRO A 363 17.06 3.47 19.07
CA PRO A 363 17.60 2.10 19.12
C PRO A 363 18.72 1.79 18.12
N TRP A 364 18.89 2.65 17.12
CA TRP A 364 19.89 2.51 16.07
C TRP A 364 21.25 3.13 16.45
N MET A 365 21.33 3.97 17.48
CA MET A 365 22.58 4.61 17.86
C MET A 365 23.61 3.56 18.28
N ASP A 366 24.81 3.66 17.70
CA ASP A 366 25.96 2.92 18.20
C ASP A 366 26.51 3.58 19.48
N ASN A 367 27.52 2.96 20.10
CA ASN A 367 28.13 3.50 21.32
C ASN A 367 28.67 4.93 21.15
N SER A 368 29.18 5.27 19.96
CA SER A 368 29.67 6.61 19.65
C SER A 368 28.53 7.63 19.60
N ALA A 369 27.49 7.39 18.82
CA ALA A 369 26.35 8.29 18.72
C ALA A 369 25.60 8.43 20.06
N LEU A 370 25.50 7.34 20.82
CA LEU A 370 24.89 7.34 22.16
C LEU A 370 25.72 8.19 23.14
N ARG A 371 27.05 7.96 23.20
CA ARG A 371 27.98 8.77 24.01
C ARG A 371 27.88 10.25 23.66
N GLN A 372 27.97 10.58 22.36
CA GLN A 372 27.88 11.96 21.88
C GLN A 372 26.55 12.61 22.25
N THR A 373 25.44 11.87 22.15
CA THR A 373 24.12 12.38 22.52
C THR A 373 24.04 12.69 24.02
N ILE A 374 24.53 11.80 24.89
CA ILE A 374 24.53 12.02 26.34
C ILE A 374 25.42 13.22 26.72
N LEU A 375 26.62 13.31 26.16
CA LEU A 375 27.56 14.39 26.47
C LEU A 375 27.10 15.75 25.90
N SER A 376 26.62 15.78 24.65
CA SER A 376 26.17 17.01 23.99
C SER A 376 24.92 17.63 24.60
N THR A 377 24.18 16.87 25.41
CA THR A 377 22.94 17.31 26.03
C THR A 377 23.10 17.64 27.52
N ALA A 378 24.28 17.40 28.10
CA ALA A 378 24.57 17.76 29.48
C ALA A 378 24.42 19.28 29.71
N ASP A 379 24.05 19.63 30.94
CA ASP A 379 23.97 21.02 31.39
C ASP A 379 25.38 21.48 31.78
N ASP A 380 25.96 22.39 30.99
CA ASP A 380 27.31 22.88 31.20
C ASP A 380 27.46 23.57 32.56
N LEU A 381 28.41 23.10 33.37
CA LEU A 381 28.74 23.63 34.70
C LEU A 381 30.05 24.47 34.70
N GLY A 382 30.62 24.73 33.52
CA GLY A 382 31.80 25.57 33.34
C GLY A 382 33.11 24.79 33.40
N ASN A 383 33.74 24.69 34.58
CA ASN A 383 35.11 24.17 34.68
C ASN A 383 35.20 22.69 34.22
N ARG A 384 35.71 22.52 32.99
CA ARG A 384 35.79 21.23 32.30
C ARG A 384 36.65 20.20 33.02
N ALA A 385 37.71 20.63 33.70
CA ALA A 385 38.57 19.74 34.47
C ALA A 385 37.84 19.15 35.68
N LEU A 386 36.85 19.86 36.25
CA LEU A 386 36.07 19.36 37.37
C LEU A 386 34.87 18.54 36.90
N TYR A 387 34.10 19.07 35.95
CA TYR A 387 32.76 18.57 35.63
C TYR A 387 32.65 17.86 34.29
N GLY A 388 33.70 17.86 33.47
CA GLY A 388 33.61 17.38 32.10
C GLY A 388 32.52 18.15 31.36
N TRP A 389 31.65 17.47 30.62
CA TRP A 389 30.54 18.09 29.89
C TRP A 389 29.45 18.70 30.78
N GLY A 390 29.54 18.58 32.10
CA GLY A 390 28.58 19.13 33.05
C GLY A 390 27.64 18.08 33.61
N ARG A 391 26.43 18.45 34.02
CA ARG A 391 25.46 17.52 34.63
C ARG A 391 24.67 16.77 33.56
N VAL A 392 24.50 15.46 33.70
CA VAL A 392 23.62 14.66 32.84
C VAL A 392 22.18 15.22 32.82
N ASN A 393 21.60 15.36 31.63
CA ASN A 393 20.25 15.90 31.44
C ASN A 393 19.37 14.88 30.67
N PRO A 394 18.57 14.04 31.36
CA PRO A 394 17.76 13.03 30.70
C PRO A 394 16.70 13.62 29.77
N GLU A 395 16.10 14.75 30.13
CA GLU A 395 15.04 15.41 29.34
C GLU A 395 15.56 15.88 27.98
N ARG A 396 16.76 16.48 27.97
CA ARG A 396 17.40 16.92 26.73
C ARG A 396 17.99 15.74 25.95
N ALA A 397 18.50 14.70 26.62
CA ALA A 397 19.11 13.54 25.98
C ALA A 397 18.12 12.72 25.14
N VAL A 398 16.90 12.47 25.63
CA VAL A 398 15.89 11.70 24.87
C VAL A 398 15.31 12.45 23.67
N ARG A 399 15.66 13.74 23.51
CA ARG A 399 15.31 14.58 22.36
C ARG A 399 16.36 14.55 21.25
N GLY A 400 17.44 13.77 21.41
CA GLY A 400 18.53 13.61 20.44
C GLY A 400 19.74 14.47 20.78
N PRO A 401 20.81 14.45 19.96
CA PRO A 401 21.99 15.27 20.20
C PRO A 401 21.65 16.76 20.16
N ALA A 402 22.43 17.59 20.87
CA ALA A 402 22.26 19.05 20.86
C ALA A 402 23.56 19.81 20.50
N LEU A 403 24.62 19.08 20.21
CA LEU A 403 25.91 19.61 19.77
C LEU A 403 26.61 18.60 18.86
N PHE A 404 27.02 19.04 17.67
CA PHE A 404 27.97 18.34 16.80
C PHE A 404 29.33 19.02 16.93
N ASP A 405 30.18 18.47 17.80
CA ASP A 405 31.51 19.01 18.07
C ASP A 405 32.58 18.01 17.62
N THR A 406 33.67 18.49 16.99
CA THR A 406 34.74 17.62 16.48
C THR A 406 35.47 16.85 17.58
N GLY A 407 35.52 17.38 18.80
CA GLY A 407 35.99 16.66 19.97
C GLY A 407 35.04 15.54 20.37
N LEU A 408 33.73 15.78 20.32
CA LEU A 408 32.72 14.73 20.54
C LEU A 408 32.71 13.67 19.45
N THR A 409 32.83 14.05 18.18
CA THR A 409 32.80 13.09 17.06
C THR A 409 34.09 12.27 16.96
N LEU A 410 35.12 12.61 17.74
CA LEU A 410 36.48 12.06 17.64
C LEU A 410 37.08 12.32 16.26
N GLY A 411 36.76 13.48 15.69
CA GLY A 411 37.03 13.85 14.31
C GLY A 411 35.86 13.52 13.36
N GLY A 412 35.75 14.30 12.29
CA GLY A 412 34.68 14.12 11.29
C GLY A 412 33.31 14.60 11.78
N ASN A 413 32.26 14.01 11.21
CA ASN A 413 30.86 14.39 11.39
C ASN A 413 30.12 13.45 12.35
N PHE A 414 28.98 13.91 12.89
CA PHE A 414 28.02 13.02 13.54
C PHE A 414 27.43 12.06 12.50
N VAL A 415 27.41 10.76 12.79
CA VAL A 415 26.94 9.74 11.83
C VAL A 415 25.58 9.21 12.24
N ALA A 416 24.57 9.43 11.38
CA ALA A 416 23.24 8.84 11.53
C ALA A 416 23.06 7.74 10.48
N ASN A 417 23.28 6.49 10.86
CA ASN A 417 23.24 5.34 9.95
C ASN A 417 22.21 4.30 10.40
N PHE A 418 21.05 4.27 9.75
CA PHE A 418 19.96 3.34 10.08
C PHE A 418 19.03 3.11 8.89
N ASP A 419 18.35 1.96 8.90
CA ASP A 419 17.53 1.47 7.80
C ASP A 419 16.06 1.33 8.18
N ALA A 420 15.17 1.53 7.21
CA ALA A 420 13.73 1.23 7.27
C ALA A 420 12.91 1.85 8.42
N VAL A 421 13.50 2.70 9.26
CA VAL A 421 12.83 3.39 10.37
C VAL A 421 12.93 4.91 10.22
N GLN A 422 12.09 5.62 10.99
CA GLN A 422 12.15 7.07 11.11
C GLN A 422 12.65 7.46 12.50
N SER A 423 13.51 8.46 12.58
CA SER A 423 14.07 9.02 13.81
C SER A 423 13.97 10.54 13.76
N THR A 424 13.68 11.20 14.89
CA THR A 424 13.54 12.67 14.96
C THR A 424 14.49 13.24 16.00
N PHE A 425 15.29 14.24 15.63
CA PHE A 425 16.05 15.07 16.56
C PHE A 425 15.28 16.37 16.81
N TYR A 426 14.93 16.57 18.07
CA TYR A 426 14.07 17.65 18.52
C TYR A 426 14.83 18.86 19.05
N ASN A 427 16.08 18.65 19.50
CA ASN A 427 16.91 19.73 20.02
C ASN A 427 17.40 20.67 18.91
N ASP A 428 17.71 21.90 19.31
CA ASP A 428 18.58 22.78 18.54
C ASP A 428 20.01 22.23 18.61
N ILE A 429 20.64 22.03 17.46
CA ILE A 429 21.98 21.44 17.38
C ILE A 429 22.99 22.51 16.97
N ALA A 430 23.97 22.78 17.83
CA ALA A 430 25.08 23.71 17.55
C ALA A 430 26.38 22.95 17.27
N GLY A 431 27.50 23.66 17.06
CA GLY A 431 28.85 23.09 17.04
C GLY A 431 29.60 23.25 15.71
N ASN A 432 30.79 22.66 15.62
CA ASN A 432 31.68 22.82 14.47
C ASN A 432 31.73 21.59 13.53
N ALA A 433 31.23 20.43 13.95
CA ALA A 433 31.13 19.24 13.13
C ALA A 433 29.83 19.22 12.31
N GLY A 434 29.82 18.44 11.23
CA GLY A 434 28.66 18.26 10.37
C GLY A 434 27.84 17.01 10.71
N LEU A 435 26.96 16.64 9.77
CA LEU A 435 26.09 15.46 9.86
C LEU A 435 26.23 14.60 8.62
N ASP A 436 26.54 13.32 8.79
CA ASP A 436 26.49 12.31 7.72
C ASP A 436 25.25 11.43 7.92
N LYS A 437 24.24 11.61 7.08
CA LYS A 437 23.04 10.78 7.04
C LYS A 437 23.22 9.63 6.06
N LEU A 438 23.33 8.41 6.60
CA LEU A 438 23.53 7.13 5.91
C LEU A 438 22.33 6.19 6.14
N GLY A 439 22.33 5.06 5.44
CA GLY A 439 21.25 4.07 5.53
C GLY A 439 19.94 4.55 4.89
N THR A 440 19.00 3.63 4.70
CA THR A 440 17.73 3.84 3.99
C THR A 440 16.66 4.55 4.82
N GLY A 441 16.86 4.71 6.13
CA GLY A 441 15.90 5.33 7.05
C GLY A 441 15.75 6.84 6.87
N THR A 442 14.82 7.42 7.62
CA THR A 442 14.50 8.85 7.60
C THR A 442 14.91 9.52 8.92
N LEU A 443 15.80 10.51 8.86
CA LEU A 443 16.13 11.38 10.00
C LEU A 443 15.40 12.71 9.84
N ILE A 444 14.68 13.18 10.85
CA ILE A 444 13.99 14.47 10.86
C ILE A 444 14.72 15.43 11.80
N LEU A 445 15.00 16.64 11.33
CA LEU A 445 15.50 17.75 12.15
C LEU A 445 14.41 18.82 12.30
N THR A 446 13.97 19.05 13.53
CA THR A 446 12.89 20.02 13.83
C THR A 446 13.40 21.31 14.45
N GLY A 447 14.59 21.30 15.07
CA GLY A 447 15.17 22.46 15.76
C GLY A 447 15.77 23.53 14.83
N SER A 448 16.23 24.60 15.45
CA SER A 448 17.06 25.64 14.83
C SER A 448 18.54 25.24 14.89
N ASN A 449 19.00 24.51 13.88
CA ASN A 449 20.33 23.93 13.88
C ASN A 449 21.38 24.93 13.35
N THR A 450 22.39 25.22 14.18
CA THR A 450 23.41 26.25 13.96
C THR A 450 24.82 25.68 13.78
N TYR A 451 24.97 24.36 13.72
CA TYR A 451 26.28 23.75 13.49
C TYR A 451 26.89 24.16 12.14
N ALA A 452 28.21 24.32 12.11
CA ALA A 452 28.94 24.88 10.97
C ALA A 452 29.36 23.84 9.92
N GLY A 453 29.58 22.59 10.32
CA GLY A 453 30.00 21.53 9.41
C GLY A 453 28.88 21.14 8.44
N ALA A 454 29.24 20.76 7.21
CA ALA A 454 28.24 20.44 6.18
C ALA A 454 27.34 19.24 6.56
N THR A 455 26.10 19.30 6.11
CA THR A 455 25.14 18.19 6.19
C THR A 455 25.20 17.35 4.93
N ASN A 456 25.72 16.13 5.00
CA ASN A 456 25.81 15.20 3.89
C ASN A 456 24.70 14.14 3.97
N VAL A 457 23.74 14.19 3.04
CA VAL A 457 22.69 13.19 2.90
C VAL A 457 23.14 12.16 1.88
N LEU A 458 23.83 11.13 2.36
CA LEU A 458 24.48 10.11 1.53
C LEU A 458 23.57 8.90 1.28
N GLY A 459 22.56 8.68 2.12
CA GLY A 459 21.54 7.65 1.94
C GLY A 459 20.23 7.95 2.69
N GLY A 460 19.12 7.42 2.18
CA GLY A 460 17.81 7.55 2.81
C GLY A 460 17.30 9.00 2.75
N THR A 461 16.58 9.43 3.79
CA THR A 461 15.94 10.76 3.81
C THR A 461 16.40 11.59 5.00
N LEU A 462 16.74 12.87 4.75
CA LEU A 462 16.78 13.92 5.75
C LEU A 462 15.51 14.77 5.62
N GLY A 463 14.62 14.66 6.60
CA GLY A 463 13.46 15.53 6.76
C GLY A 463 13.83 16.83 7.48
N LEU A 464 13.39 17.96 6.95
CA LEU A 464 13.63 19.28 7.53
C LEU A 464 12.30 20.02 7.74
N SER A 465 11.95 20.27 9.00
CA SER A 465 10.86 21.17 9.40
C SER A 465 11.36 22.41 10.15
N GLY A 466 12.57 22.35 10.72
CA GLY A 466 13.25 23.48 11.36
C GLY A 466 14.18 24.25 10.40
N SER A 467 15.33 24.68 10.91
CA SER A 467 16.34 25.39 10.14
C SER A 467 17.72 24.73 10.21
N LEU A 468 18.56 24.95 9.19
CA LEU A 468 19.95 24.51 9.09
C LEU A 468 20.85 25.67 8.70
N ALA A 469 21.89 25.96 9.47
CA ALA A 469 22.90 26.98 9.13
C ALA A 469 23.99 26.50 8.16
N SER A 470 24.22 25.18 8.06
CA SER A 470 25.27 24.58 7.23
C SER A 470 24.81 24.32 5.79
N ASP A 471 25.78 24.23 4.86
CA ASP A 471 25.51 23.70 3.51
C ASP A 471 24.94 22.27 3.57
N VAL A 472 24.08 21.92 2.61
CA VAL A 472 23.49 20.58 2.48
C VAL A 472 23.93 19.93 1.17
N ASN A 473 24.62 18.80 1.25
CA ASN A 473 25.04 18.00 0.12
C ASN A 473 24.19 16.74 0.03
N VAL A 474 23.35 16.64 -1.00
CA VAL A 474 22.51 15.47 -1.25
C VAL A 474 23.22 14.55 -2.24
N GLY A 475 23.71 13.40 -1.76
CA GLY A 475 24.30 12.37 -2.60
C GLY A 475 23.27 11.64 -3.46
N ALA A 476 23.73 10.86 -4.45
CA ALA A 476 22.84 10.21 -5.42
C ALA A 476 21.76 9.30 -4.82
N ALA A 477 22.05 8.67 -3.66
CA ALA A 477 21.10 7.83 -2.91
C ALA A 477 20.38 8.57 -1.78
N GLY A 478 20.65 9.86 -1.61
CA GLY A 478 20.08 10.71 -0.56
C GLY A 478 18.85 11.50 -1.02
N THR A 479 17.98 11.81 -0.07
CA THR A 479 16.83 12.68 -0.25
C THR A 479 16.80 13.77 0.83
N LEU A 480 16.76 15.05 0.43
CA LEU A 480 16.36 16.15 1.29
C LEU A 480 14.86 16.37 1.14
N LEU A 481 14.08 16.17 2.20
CA LEU A 481 12.63 16.41 2.22
C LEU A 481 12.34 17.60 3.14
N ALA A 482 11.72 18.65 2.61
CA ALA A 482 11.34 19.83 3.39
C ALA A 482 9.83 20.06 3.37
N LYS A 483 9.28 20.38 4.55
CA LYS A 483 7.88 20.76 4.74
C LYS A 483 7.80 22.08 5.52
N GLY A 484 8.36 23.13 4.93
CA GLY A 484 8.53 24.45 5.56
C GLY A 484 9.92 24.72 6.12
N GLY A 485 10.87 23.81 5.91
CA GLY A 485 12.23 23.94 6.40
C GLY A 485 13.02 25.06 5.72
N VAL A 486 14.02 25.58 6.45
CA VAL A 486 14.93 26.64 5.98
C VAL A 486 16.37 26.15 5.99
N VAL A 487 17.06 26.25 4.85
CA VAL A 487 18.51 26.10 4.76
C VAL A 487 19.11 27.50 4.61
N ASN A 488 19.78 27.98 5.67
CA ASN A 488 20.46 29.28 5.72
C ASN A 488 21.82 29.29 5.02
N ALA A 489 22.04 28.33 4.11
CA ALA A 489 23.25 28.14 3.33
C ALA A 489 22.88 27.60 1.93
N SER A 490 23.79 26.90 1.26
CA SER A 490 23.56 26.37 -0.09
C SER A 490 23.13 24.90 -0.06
N VAL A 491 22.42 24.46 -1.10
CA VAL A 491 22.01 23.07 -1.29
C VAL A 491 22.58 22.54 -2.61
N ASN A 492 23.41 21.52 -2.52
CA ASN A 492 23.98 20.80 -3.67
C ASN A 492 23.22 19.47 -3.85
N ASN A 493 22.37 19.40 -4.88
CA ASN A 493 21.49 18.27 -5.13
C ASN A 493 22.06 17.31 -6.18
N GLY A 494 22.73 16.24 -5.75
CA GLY A 494 23.12 15.09 -6.58
C GLY A 494 22.12 13.92 -6.57
N GLY A 495 21.19 13.91 -5.62
CA GLY A 495 20.13 12.90 -5.49
C GLY A 495 18.74 13.51 -5.68
N ARG A 496 17.96 13.57 -4.59
CA ARG A 496 16.60 14.13 -4.61
C ARG A 496 16.43 15.27 -3.60
N THR A 497 15.91 16.41 -4.05
CA THR A 497 15.42 17.47 -3.17
C THR A 497 13.91 17.59 -3.34
N GLU A 498 13.16 17.52 -2.26
CA GLU A 498 11.70 17.44 -2.27
C GLU A 498 11.07 18.51 -1.37
N ALA A 499 10.14 19.29 -1.92
CA ALA A 499 9.38 20.31 -1.21
C ALA A 499 7.89 19.94 -1.14
N ARG A 500 7.35 19.91 0.07
CA ARG A 500 5.93 19.67 0.38
C ARG A 500 5.38 20.77 1.29
N GLY A 501 4.06 20.84 1.42
CA GLY A 501 3.40 21.81 2.30
C GLY A 501 3.84 23.25 1.99
N THR A 502 4.33 23.98 2.99
CA THR A 502 4.81 25.37 2.83
C THR A 502 6.11 25.50 2.03
N GLY A 503 6.80 24.40 1.72
CA GLY A 503 7.91 24.37 0.77
C GLY A 503 9.30 24.28 1.40
N LEU A 504 10.30 24.81 0.68
CA LEU A 504 11.70 24.86 1.11
C LEU A 504 12.25 26.27 0.85
N HIS A 505 12.85 26.88 1.86
CA HIS A 505 13.59 28.12 1.70
C HIS A 505 15.09 27.88 1.80
N ILE A 506 15.84 28.30 0.78
CA ILE A 506 17.30 28.24 0.70
C ILE A 506 17.78 29.67 0.61
N THR A 507 18.57 30.16 1.57
CA THR A 507 19.09 31.55 1.50
C THR A 507 20.30 31.66 0.57
N GLY A 508 21.03 30.55 0.38
CA GLY A 508 22.16 30.45 -0.52
C GLY A 508 21.81 30.06 -1.95
N ASP A 509 22.72 29.31 -2.59
CA ASP A 509 22.55 28.78 -3.94
C ASP A 509 21.88 27.39 -3.90
N TYR A 510 21.15 27.07 -4.96
CA TYR A 510 20.64 25.72 -5.22
C TYR A 510 21.30 25.18 -6.50
N THR A 511 22.06 24.10 -6.40
CA THR A 511 22.75 23.50 -7.55
C THR A 511 22.29 22.07 -7.74
N ALA A 512 21.50 21.82 -8.78
CA ALA A 512 21.09 20.48 -9.20
C ALA A 512 22.12 19.88 -10.16
N GLN A 513 22.37 18.57 -10.04
CA GLN A 513 23.14 17.78 -11.01
C GLN A 513 22.21 17.18 -12.08
N ASP A 514 22.73 16.84 -13.25
CA ASP A 514 21.95 16.36 -14.40
C ASP A 514 21.13 15.08 -14.13
N THR A 515 21.61 14.17 -13.28
CA THR A 515 20.88 12.97 -12.85
C THR A 515 19.98 13.19 -11.65
N SER A 516 20.01 14.37 -11.04
CA SER A 516 19.25 14.66 -9.83
C SER A 516 17.76 14.94 -10.12
N THR A 517 16.95 14.83 -9.08
CA THR A 517 15.52 15.18 -9.13
C THR A 517 15.21 16.31 -8.17
N THR A 518 14.53 17.34 -8.67
CA THR A 518 13.84 18.36 -7.88
C THR A 518 12.36 18.01 -7.86
N ALA A 519 11.82 17.67 -6.70
CA ALA A 519 10.44 17.29 -6.53
C ALA A 519 9.65 18.38 -5.80
N VAL A 520 8.51 18.80 -6.36
CA VAL A 520 7.67 19.86 -5.76
C VAL A 520 6.21 19.42 -5.76
N GLN A 521 5.59 19.45 -4.59
CA GLN A 521 4.16 19.20 -4.45
C GLN A 521 3.34 20.38 -4.97
N LEU A 522 2.23 20.15 -5.68
CA LEU A 522 1.29 21.20 -6.07
C LEU A 522 0.79 21.95 -4.84
N GLY A 523 0.83 23.28 -4.88
CA GLY A 523 0.61 24.18 -3.74
C GLY A 523 1.87 24.48 -2.91
N SER A 524 3.03 23.93 -3.27
CA SER A 524 4.32 24.14 -2.60
C SER A 524 5.32 24.89 -3.49
N ILE A 525 6.41 25.38 -2.89
CA ILE A 525 7.41 26.19 -3.59
C ILE A 525 8.82 25.97 -3.01
N ILE A 526 9.84 26.00 -3.88
CA ILE A 526 11.24 26.15 -3.49
C ILE A 526 11.64 27.61 -3.71
N THR A 527 12.11 28.30 -2.67
CA THR A 527 12.62 29.68 -2.77
C THR A 527 14.11 29.70 -2.51
N VAL A 528 14.89 30.20 -3.47
CA VAL A 528 16.35 30.28 -3.46
C VAL A 528 16.76 31.75 -3.39
N GLY A 529 17.53 32.16 -2.39
CA GLY A 529 17.93 33.55 -2.17
C GLY A 529 18.90 34.05 -3.23
N ARG A 530 19.79 33.18 -3.73
CA ARG A 530 20.79 33.49 -4.74
C ARG A 530 20.48 32.78 -6.07
N THR A 531 21.39 31.95 -6.58
CA THR A 531 21.28 31.31 -7.90
C THR A 531 20.69 29.91 -7.78
N ALA A 532 19.75 29.57 -8.64
CA ALA A 532 19.29 28.21 -8.86
C ALA A 532 19.82 27.70 -10.21
N THR A 533 20.75 26.75 -10.17
CA THR A 533 21.32 26.10 -11.35
C THR A 533 20.66 24.74 -11.54
N LEU A 534 19.94 24.57 -12.66
CA LEU A 534 19.11 23.38 -12.89
C LEU A 534 19.81 22.26 -13.67
N ALA A 535 20.88 22.58 -14.41
CA ALA A 535 21.77 21.65 -15.11
C ALA A 535 21.10 20.53 -15.95
N GLY A 536 19.90 20.76 -16.51
CA GLY A 536 19.20 19.72 -17.27
C GLY A 536 18.62 18.59 -16.40
N SER A 537 18.55 18.76 -15.08
CA SER A 537 17.98 17.81 -14.13
C SER A 537 16.49 17.52 -14.36
N THR A 538 15.90 16.65 -13.54
CA THR A 538 14.46 16.31 -13.62
C THR A 538 13.64 17.13 -12.62
N LEU A 539 12.59 17.80 -13.11
CA LEU A 539 11.51 18.29 -12.26
C LEU A 539 10.41 17.22 -12.15
N GLN A 540 10.12 16.80 -10.92
CA GLN A 540 9.01 15.91 -10.62
C GLN A 540 7.92 16.63 -9.84
N VAL A 541 6.69 16.59 -10.35
CA VAL A 541 5.53 17.21 -9.72
C VAL A 541 4.79 16.18 -8.89
N LEU A 542 4.59 16.48 -7.61
CA LEU A 542 3.84 15.64 -6.67
C LEU A 542 2.42 16.20 -6.52
N LYS A 543 1.40 15.34 -6.56
CA LYS A 543 0.01 15.79 -6.33
C LYS A 543 -0.40 15.51 -4.88
N PRO A 544 -0.94 16.49 -4.14
CA PRO A 544 -1.55 16.22 -2.85
C PRO A 544 -2.79 15.33 -3.02
N GLU A 545 -3.01 14.41 -2.09
CA GLU A 545 -4.19 13.56 -2.09
C GLU A 545 -5.48 14.40 -2.03
N GLY A 546 -6.53 13.95 -2.72
CA GLY A 546 -7.86 14.57 -2.64
C GLY A 546 -8.07 15.88 -3.41
N ARG A 547 -7.02 16.58 -3.89
CA ARG A 547 -7.20 17.81 -4.69
C ARG A 547 -7.53 17.48 -6.16
N TYR A 548 -8.72 17.82 -6.63
CA TYR A 548 -9.06 17.76 -8.06
C TYR A 548 -8.43 18.94 -8.81
N VAL A 549 -7.68 18.68 -9.88
CA VAL A 549 -6.96 19.72 -10.63
C VAL A 549 -7.47 19.76 -12.06
N VAL A 550 -8.17 20.84 -12.44
CA VAL A 550 -8.62 21.03 -13.84
C VAL A 550 -7.48 21.63 -14.66
N ARG A 551 -7.06 22.81 -14.26
CA ARG A 551 -5.91 23.55 -14.77
C ARG A 551 -5.33 24.35 -13.61
N SER A 552 -4.02 24.33 -13.46
CA SER A 552 -3.32 25.18 -12.49
C SER A 552 -2.09 25.80 -13.13
N ARG A 553 -1.77 27.02 -12.71
CA ARG A 553 -0.48 27.66 -12.97
C ARG A 553 0.07 28.11 -11.63
N GLU A 554 1.20 27.55 -11.24
CA GLU A 554 1.80 27.81 -9.94
C GLU A 554 3.32 27.96 -10.10
N THR A 555 3.92 28.92 -9.39
CA THR A 555 5.39 29.02 -9.31
C THR A 555 5.90 27.93 -8.38
N VAL A 556 6.69 27.00 -8.91
CA VAL A 556 7.24 25.87 -8.14
C VAL A 556 8.66 26.13 -7.65
N LEU A 557 9.38 27.04 -8.33
CA LEU A 557 10.70 27.50 -7.91
C LEU A 557 10.83 29.00 -8.17
N ARG A 558 11.33 29.73 -7.18
CA ARG A 558 11.73 31.14 -7.27
C ARG A 558 13.18 31.28 -6.84
N ALA A 559 13.99 32.01 -7.60
CA ALA A 559 15.39 32.27 -7.30
C ALA A 559 15.74 33.75 -7.50
N GLY A 560 16.81 34.23 -6.85
CA GLY A 560 17.40 35.52 -7.18
C GLY A 560 17.92 35.57 -8.62
N ARG A 561 18.44 34.44 -9.12
CA ARG A 561 18.80 34.21 -10.53
C ARG A 561 18.59 32.75 -10.90
N LEU A 562 18.06 32.48 -12.09
CA LEU A 562 17.89 31.13 -12.63
C LEU A 562 18.91 30.84 -13.73
N GLU A 563 19.58 29.70 -13.66
CA GLU A 563 20.51 29.21 -14.67
C GLU A 563 20.13 27.82 -15.19
N GLY A 564 19.99 27.71 -16.51
CA GLY A 564 19.58 26.47 -17.18
C GLY A 564 18.08 26.17 -17.07
N THR A 565 17.71 24.96 -17.49
CA THR A 565 16.33 24.45 -17.46
C THR A 565 16.33 22.99 -17.03
N PHE A 566 15.17 22.45 -16.64
CA PHE A 566 14.98 21.01 -16.50
C PHE A 566 14.83 20.38 -17.88
N SER A 567 15.57 19.29 -18.15
CA SER A 567 15.43 18.55 -19.43
C SER A 567 14.17 17.68 -19.44
N ARG A 568 13.70 17.29 -18.26
CA ARG A 568 12.55 16.41 -18.07
C ARG A 568 11.62 16.98 -16.99
N VAL A 569 10.35 17.15 -17.35
CA VAL A 569 9.27 17.53 -16.42
C VAL A 569 8.27 16.39 -16.37
N THR A 570 8.10 15.80 -15.20
CA THR A 570 7.23 14.63 -14.99
C THR A 570 6.27 14.84 -13.84
N ALA A 571 5.19 14.09 -13.84
CA ALA A 571 4.36 13.89 -12.67
C ALA A 571 4.73 12.54 -12.01
N GLU A 572 4.80 12.51 -10.68
CA GLU A 572 5.03 11.26 -9.93
C GLU A 572 3.82 10.31 -10.00
N ASN A 573 2.64 10.88 -9.86
CA ASN A 573 1.36 10.19 -9.93
C ASN A 573 0.56 10.69 -11.15
N GLY A 574 -0.48 9.98 -11.57
CA GLY A 574 -1.45 10.50 -12.54
C GLY A 574 -1.06 10.42 -14.01
N LEU A 575 -1.48 9.32 -14.64
CA LEU A 575 -1.62 9.22 -16.09
C LEU A 575 -2.58 10.25 -16.70
N LEU A 576 -3.37 10.91 -15.84
CA LEU A 576 -4.51 11.75 -16.19
C LEU A 576 -4.24 13.25 -15.97
N TYR A 577 -2.98 13.66 -15.93
CA TYR A 577 -2.59 15.05 -16.06
C TYR A 577 -1.30 15.21 -16.86
N VAL A 578 -1.16 16.38 -17.45
CA VAL A 578 0.00 16.81 -18.22
C VAL A 578 0.60 18.00 -17.49
N VAL A 579 1.93 17.97 -17.37
CA VAL A 579 2.70 19.02 -16.73
C VAL A 579 3.73 19.57 -17.71
N SER A 580 3.89 20.88 -17.72
CA SER A 580 4.92 21.57 -18.49
C SER A 580 5.46 22.74 -17.69
N ALA A 581 6.76 22.98 -17.77
CA ALA A 581 7.41 24.10 -17.10
C ALA A 581 7.63 25.27 -18.08
N ARG A 582 7.51 26.48 -17.56
CA ARG A 582 7.96 27.73 -18.20
C ARG A 582 9.03 28.36 -17.33
N TYR A 583 9.97 29.03 -17.98
CA TYR A 583 11.14 29.60 -17.34
C TYR A 583 11.17 31.10 -17.57
N SER A 584 11.53 31.84 -16.52
CA SER A 584 11.91 33.25 -16.59
C SER A 584 13.33 33.42 -16.03
N ALA A 585 13.82 34.66 -15.93
CA ALA A 585 15.12 34.94 -15.33
C ALA A 585 15.22 34.55 -13.84
N THR A 586 14.09 34.38 -13.15
CA THR A 586 14.03 34.18 -11.69
C THR A 586 13.05 33.11 -11.25
N GLN A 587 12.28 32.49 -12.16
CA GLN A 587 11.20 31.58 -11.78
C GLN A 587 11.04 30.39 -12.72
N VAL A 588 10.57 29.29 -12.14
CA VAL A 588 9.99 28.15 -12.85
C VAL A 588 8.49 28.12 -12.54
N GLU A 589 7.67 28.38 -13.55
CA GLU A 589 6.23 28.25 -13.48
C GLU A 589 5.80 26.89 -14.02
N LEU A 590 4.89 26.23 -13.31
CA LEU A 590 4.34 24.95 -13.72
C LEU A 590 2.93 25.15 -14.26
N ASP A 591 2.71 24.83 -15.53
CA ASP A 591 1.37 24.62 -16.08
C ASP A 591 0.98 23.14 -15.85
N THR A 592 -0.09 22.92 -15.10
CA THR A 592 -0.70 21.60 -14.91
C THR A 592 -2.08 21.58 -15.52
N GLN A 593 -2.40 20.54 -16.30
CA GLN A 593 -3.71 20.37 -16.91
C GLN A 593 -4.18 18.93 -16.80
N ARG A 594 -5.48 18.73 -16.58
CA ARG A 594 -6.08 17.41 -16.67
C ARG A 594 -5.94 16.85 -18.08
N ARG A 595 -5.51 15.59 -18.20
CA ARG A 595 -5.53 14.86 -19.47
C ARG A 595 -6.93 14.29 -19.69
N ASN A 596 -7.38 14.35 -20.94
CA ASN A 596 -8.63 13.72 -21.35
C ASN A 596 -8.58 12.20 -21.11
N VAL A 597 -9.55 11.66 -20.37
CA VAL A 597 -9.56 10.23 -19.99
C VAL A 597 -9.83 9.34 -21.20
N ALA A 598 -10.63 9.80 -22.16
CA ALA A 598 -10.87 9.07 -23.40
C ALA A 598 -9.60 8.96 -24.26
N HIS A 599 -8.81 10.04 -24.37
CA HIS A 599 -7.51 9.97 -25.07
C HIS A 599 -6.54 9.04 -24.34
N ALA A 600 -6.49 9.10 -23.00
CA ALA A 600 -5.67 8.16 -22.23
C ALA A 600 -6.11 6.70 -22.46
N ALA A 601 -7.42 6.44 -22.52
CA ALA A 601 -7.93 5.12 -22.84
C ALA A 601 -7.57 4.69 -24.27
N GLN A 602 -7.62 5.59 -25.25
CA GLN A 602 -7.19 5.36 -26.63
C GLN A 602 -5.71 4.98 -26.72
N ASP A 603 -4.85 5.78 -26.10
CA ASP A 603 -3.39 5.60 -26.15
C ASP A 603 -2.93 4.30 -25.48
N PHE A 604 -3.60 3.88 -24.41
CA PHE A 604 -3.19 2.70 -23.63
C PHE A 604 -3.96 1.43 -23.97
N PHE A 605 -5.21 1.53 -24.45
CA PHE A 605 -6.12 0.41 -24.63
C PHE A 605 -6.89 0.45 -25.95
N GLY A 606 -6.29 0.99 -27.03
CA GLY A 606 -6.94 1.22 -28.33
C GLY A 606 -7.73 0.03 -28.91
N ALA A 607 -7.31 -1.21 -28.62
CA ALA A 607 -7.99 -2.43 -29.08
C ALA A 607 -9.17 -2.89 -28.20
N ASP A 608 -9.40 -2.25 -27.04
CA ASP A 608 -10.34 -2.70 -26.02
C ASP A 608 -11.60 -1.83 -25.94
N ALA A 609 -12.70 -2.32 -26.52
CA ALA A 609 -13.94 -1.55 -26.63
C ALA A 609 -14.54 -1.15 -25.28
N THR A 610 -14.47 -2.01 -24.26
CA THR A 610 -14.95 -1.71 -22.90
C THR A 610 -14.20 -0.53 -22.30
N ARG A 611 -12.87 -0.55 -22.34
CA ARG A 611 -12.05 0.54 -21.78
C ARG A 611 -12.17 1.83 -22.58
N GLN A 612 -12.30 1.76 -23.91
CA GLN A 612 -12.61 2.95 -24.73
C GLN A 612 -13.94 3.57 -24.31
N SER A 613 -15.01 2.77 -24.25
CA SER A 613 -16.34 3.23 -23.88
C SER A 613 -16.37 3.81 -22.47
N ALA A 614 -15.69 3.17 -21.52
CA ALA A 614 -15.55 3.65 -20.15
C ALA A 614 -14.74 4.96 -20.09
N GLY A 615 -13.66 5.08 -20.86
CA GLY A 615 -12.86 6.31 -20.96
C GLY A 615 -13.68 7.50 -21.44
N HIS A 616 -14.53 7.31 -22.45
CA HIS A 616 -15.49 8.32 -22.90
C HIS A 616 -16.54 8.66 -21.82
N ALA A 617 -17.10 7.66 -21.15
CA ALA A 617 -18.07 7.87 -20.08
C ALA A 617 -17.49 8.70 -18.92
N VAL A 618 -16.29 8.32 -18.45
CA VAL A 618 -15.58 9.04 -17.38
C VAL A 618 -15.22 10.45 -17.84
N GLU A 619 -14.77 10.64 -19.09
CA GLU A 619 -14.46 11.97 -19.62
C GLU A 619 -15.69 12.89 -19.65
N THR A 620 -16.86 12.39 -20.08
CA THR A 620 -18.10 13.19 -20.08
C THR A 620 -18.45 13.66 -18.67
N ALA A 621 -18.31 12.80 -17.66
CA ALA A 621 -18.56 13.18 -16.27
C ALA A 621 -17.45 14.05 -15.67
N PHE A 622 -16.19 13.87 -16.08
CA PHE A 622 -15.07 14.74 -15.70
C PHE A 622 -15.28 16.16 -16.20
N ARG A 623 -15.86 16.37 -17.38
CA ARG A 623 -16.24 17.72 -17.84
C ARG A 623 -17.27 18.40 -16.94
N ALA A 624 -18.21 17.62 -16.37
CA ALA A 624 -19.15 18.15 -15.38
C ALA A 624 -18.44 18.50 -14.06
N ALA A 625 -17.47 17.69 -13.62
CA ALA A 625 -16.61 18.01 -12.47
C ALA A 625 -15.74 19.25 -12.74
N ASP A 626 -15.19 19.40 -13.94
CA ASP A 626 -14.40 20.54 -14.36
C ASP A 626 -15.22 21.84 -14.30
N ALA A 627 -16.42 21.83 -14.88
CA ALA A 627 -17.36 22.96 -14.84
C ALA A 627 -17.68 23.36 -13.40
N LYS A 628 -17.95 22.38 -12.53
CA LYS A 628 -18.25 22.63 -11.12
C LYS A 628 -17.07 23.28 -10.39
N VAL A 629 -15.87 22.72 -10.52
CA VAL A 629 -14.66 23.24 -9.85
C VAL A 629 -14.28 24.63 -10.37
N GLN A 630 -14.66 24.96 -11.60
CA GLN A 630 -14.49 26.29 -12.18
C GLN A 630 -15.63 27.27 -11.85
N GLY A 631 -16.61 26.88 -11.02
CA GLY A 631 -17.72 27.73 -10.59
C GLY A 631 -18.86 27.88 -11.60
N ALA A 632 -18.87 27.09 -12.68
CA ALA A 632 -19.97 27.04 -13.63
C ALA A 632 -21.11 26.13 -13.13
N ALA A 633 -22.33 26.36 -13.62
CA ALA A 633 -23.48 25.52 -13.30
C ALA A 633 -23.24 24.06 -13.78
N SER A 634 -23.34 23.12 -12.85
CA SER A 634 -23.09 21.70 -13.10
C SER A 634 -23.85 20.84 -12.09
N SER A 635 -24.34 19.68 -12.53
CA SER A 635 -25.00 18.70 -11.67
C SER A 635 -24.05 17.72 -11.00
N ALA A 636 -22.73 17.85 -11.20
CA ALA A 636 -21.75 17.03 -10.50
C ALA A 636 -21.83 17.23 -8.97
N SER A 637 -21.85 16.16 -8.19
CA SER A 637 -21.86 16.24 -6.72
C SER A 637 -20.44 16.42 -6.15
N ASP A 638 -20.32 16.93 -4.92
CA ASP A 638 -19.00 17.07 -4.27
C ASP A 638 -18.33 15.71 -4.03
N ALA A 639 -19.13 14.70 -3.70
CA ALA A 639 -18.69 13.32 -3.60
C ALA A 639 -18.12 12.80 -4.94
N PHE A 640 -18.68 13.22 -6.07
CA PHE A 640 -18.13 12.89 -7.39
C PHE A 640 -16.80 13.59 -7.64
N VAL A 641 -16.68 14.89 -7.32
CA VAL A 641 -15.41 15.63 -7.46
C VAL A 641 -14.30 15.01 -6.61
N ALA A 642 -14.61 14.60 -5.38
CA ALA A 642 -13.66 13.91 -4.50
C ALA A 642 -13.23 12.55 -5.08
N ALA A 643 -14.17 11.74 -5.57
CA ALA A 643 -13.85 10.46 -6.21
C ALA A 643 -13.07 10.65 -7.53
N ALA A 644 -13.39 11.69 -8.31
CA ALA A 644 -12.66 12.08 -9.51
C ALA A 644 -11.22 12.52 -9.18
N ALA A 645 -10.99 13.19 -8.05
CA ALA A 645 -9.64 13.56 -7.59
C ALA A 645 -8.77 12.33 -7.33
N LYS A 646 -9.34 11.27 -6.74
CA LYS A 646 -8.70 9.96 -6.52
C LYS A 646 -8.43 9.22 -7.82
N LEU A 647 -9.39 9.22 -8.76
CA LEU A 647 -9.17 8.61 -10.08
C LEU A 647 -8.08 9.36 -10.86
N GLN A 648 -8.05 10.69 -10.76
CA GLN A 648 -7.02 11.52 -11.40
C GLN A 648 -5.60 11.23 -10.87
N SER A 649 -5.44 10.73 -9.65
CA SER A 649 -4.13 10.34 -9.09
C SER A 649 -3.67 8.93 -9.47
N VAL A 650 -4.37 8.20 -10.34
CA VAL A 650 -3.98 6.84 -10.74
C VAL A 650 -2.59 6.82 -11.40
N ALA A 651 -1.68 6.02 -10.83
CA ALA A 651 -0.25 6.05 -11.16
C ALA A 651 0.18 5.05 -12.25
N SER A 652 -0.61 4.00 -12.52
CA SER A 652 -0.21 2.93 -13.43
C SER A 652 -1.27 2.61 -14.50
N ARG A 653 -0.80 2.11 -15.65
CA ARG A 653 -1.69 1.71 -16.75
C ARG A 653 -2.61 0.57 -16.33
N THR A 654 -2.09 -0.39 -15.55
CA THR A 654 -2.88 -1.50 -15.02
C THR A 654 -4.00 -1.02 -14.11
N ALA A 655 -3.69 -0.11 -13.16
CA ALA A 655 -4.69 0.43 -12.25
C ALA A 655 -5.77 1.23 -13.02
N LEU A 656 -5.37 2.06 -13.99
CA LEU A 656 -6.33 2.77 -14.85
C LEU A 656 -7.21 1.78 -15.63
N GLY A 657 -6.64 0.71 -16.18
CA GLY A 657 -7.40 -0.33 -16.89
C GLY A 657 -8.45 -1.01 -16.01
N ASN A 658 -8.07 -1.37 -14.78
CA ASN A 658 -9.00 -1.97 -13.81
C ASN A 658 -10.09 -0.99 -13.37
N THR A 659 -9.75 0.28 -13.15
CA THR A 659 -10.71 1.35 -12.87
C THR A 659 -11.72 1.50 -14.01
N LEU A 660 -11.26 1.60 -15.25
CA LEU A 660 -12.12 1.72 -16.44
C LEU A 660 -13.03 0.50 -16.62
N ASP A 661 -12.50 -0.71 -16.46
CA ASP A 661 -13.30 -1.95 -16.49
C ASP A 661 -14.42 -1.89 -15.42
N SER A 662 -14.07 -1.49 -14.19
CA SER A 662 -14.99 -1.41 -13.05
C SER A 662 -16.12 -0.40 -13.26
N VAL A 663 -15.87 0.76 -13.88
CA VAL A 663 -16.88 1.82 -14.09
C VAL A 663 -17.62 1.73 -15.44
N SER A 664 -17.24 0.79 -16.30
CA SER A 664 -17.77 0.68 -17.68
C SER A 664 -19.28 0.49 -17.76
N GLY A 665 -19.88 -0.19 -16.78
CA GLY A 665 -21.28 -0.62 -16.83
C GLY A 665 -21.56 -1.79 -17.77
N GLN A 666 -20.53 -2.40 -18.37
CA GLN A 666 -20.68 -3.45 -19.40
C GLN A 666 -21.56 -4.63 -18.95
N ILE A 667 -21.51 -4.97 -17.66
CA ILE A 667 -22.33 -6.04 -17.06
C ILE A 667 -23.84 -5.82 -17.26
N PHE A 668 -24.31 -4.56 -17.28
CA PHE A 668 -25.72 -4.26 -17.50
C PHE A 668 -26.15 -4.45 -18.95
N ALA A 669 -25.29 -4.09 -19.92
CA ALA A 669 -25.54 -4.36 -21.33
C ALA A 669 -25.48 -5.88 -21.60
N SER A 670 -24.45 -6.55 -21.08
CA SER A 670 -24.19 -7.97 -21.34
C SER A 670 -25.17 -8.91 -20.61
N SER A 671 -25.67 -8.54 -19.43
CA SER A 671 -26.71 -9.32 -18.73
C SER A 671 -28.06 -9.32 -19.45
N GLN A 672 -28.30 -8.40 -20.38
CA GLN A 672 -29.47 -8.48 -21.26
C GLN A 672 -29.32 -9.60 -22.30
N ALA A 673 -28.10 -9.87 -22.78
CA ALA A 673 -27.84 -11.00 -23.68
C ALA A 673 -28.13 -12.34 -22.98
N LEU A 674 -27.88 -12.44 -21.67
CA LEU A 674 -28.26 -13.59 -20.85
C LEU A 674 -29.78 -13.83 -20.88
N ALA A 675 -30.61 -12.78 -20.80
CA ALA A 675 -32.06 -12.91 -20.87
C ALA A 675 -32.54 -13.43 -22.24
N PHE A 676 -31.93 -12.99 -23.35
CA PHE A 676 -32.22 -13.55 -24.68
C PHE A 676 -31.75 -15.02 -24.81
N GLN A 677 -30.58 -15.37 -24.27
CA GLN A 677 -30.10 -16.76 -24.25
C GLN A 677 -31.03 -17.67 -23.41
N GLN A 678 -31.53 -17.15 -22.28
CA GLN A 678 -32.52 -17.80 -21.43
C GLN A 678 -33.83 -18.06 -22.18
N SER A 679 -34.37 -17.05 -22.87
CA SER A 679 -35.54 -17.19 -23.75
C SER A 679 -35.30 -18.26 -24.82
N GLN A 680 -34.21 -18.16 -25.58
CA GLN A 680 -33.88 -19.11 -26.66
C GLN A 680 -33.75 -20.57 -26.18
N THR A 681 -33.29 -20.78 -24.95
CA THR A 681 -33.17 -22.14 -24.38
C THR A 681 -34.55 -22.71 -24.00
N VAL A 682 -35.39 -21.88 -23.38
CA VAL A 682 -36.79 -22.21 -23.06
C VAL A 682 -37.58 -22.52 -24.35
N ASP A 683 -37.37 -21.70 -25.38
CA ASP A 683 -37.98 -21.84 -26.69
C ASP A 683 -37.60 -23.15 -27.35
N ARG A 684 -36.30 -23.48 -27.35
CA ARG A 684 -35.79 -24.71 -27.94
C ARG A 684 -36.44 -25.94 -27.32
N ALA A 685 -36.52 -25.98 -26.00
CA ALA A 685 -37.17 -27.07 -25.29
C ALA A 685 -38.66 -27.21 -25.67
N LEU A 686 -39.38 -26.10 -25.85
CA LEU A 686 -40.78 -26.13 -26.28
C LEU A 686 -40.94 -26.50 -27.77
N THR A 687 -40.01 -26.09 -28.64
CA THR A 687 -39.99 -26.52 -30.05
C THR A 687 -39.81 -28.04 -30.16
N HIS A 688 -39.00 -28.66 -29.28
CA HIS A 688 -38.91 -30.12 -29.22
C HIS A 688 -40.25 -30.77 -28.82
N ARG A 689 -41.10 -30.09 -28.01
CA ARG A 689 -42.47 -30.57 -27.73
C ARG A 689 -43.33 -30.45 -28.99
N LEU A 690 -43.32 -29.30 -29.67
CA LEU A 690 -44.05 -29.08 -30.91
C LEU A 690 -43.69 -30.09 -32.01
N ASP A 691 -42.42 -30.49 -32.12
CA ASP A 691 -41.99 -31.54 -33.05
C ASP A 691 -42.47 -32.93 -32.64
N SER A 692 -42.50 -33.23 -31.32
CA SER A 692 -42.98 -34.52 -30.83
C SER A 692 -44.48 -34.72 -31.04
N LEU A 693 -45.31 -33.65 -31.10
CA LEU A 693 -46.76 -33.74 -31.28
C LEU A 693 -47.21 -34.41 -32.60
N ALA A 694 -46.31 -34.61 -33.56
CA ALA A 694 -46.57 -35.35 -34.80
C ALA A 694 -46.36 -36.88 -34.66
N SER A 695 -46.20 -37.42 -33.46
CA SER A 695 -45.98 -38.84 -33.23
C SER A 695 -47.04 -39.43 -32.31
N ALA A 696 -47.54 -40.62 -32.66
CA ALA A 696 -48.41 -41.43 -31.79
C ALA A 696 -47.78 -41.70 -30.41
N MET A 697 -46.44 -41.82 -30.34
CA MET A 697 -45.66 -41.96 -29.10
C MET A 697 -45.53 -40.66 -28.29
N ALA A 698 -46.20 -39.58 -28.67
CA ALA A 698 -46.14 -38.29 -27.97
C ALA A 698 -47.47 -37.53 -28.05
N ALA A 699 -48.57 -38.29 -28.05
CA ALA A 699 -49.94 -37.78 -28.07
C ALA A 699 -50.20 -36.66 -27.04
N PRO A 700 -51.28 -35.88 -27.24
CA PRO A 700 -51.60 -34.78 -26.35
C PRO A 700 -51.69 -35.24 -24.89
N GLY A 701 -51.22 -34.39 -23.98
CA GLY A 701 -51.02 -34.79 -22.59
C GLY A 701 -50.48 -33.70 -21.68
N ALA A 702 -50.39 -34.03 -20.39
CA ALA A 702 -49.67 -33.24 -19.41
C ALA A 702 -48.18 -33.61 -19.46
N TRP A 703 -47.28 -32.63 -19.34
CA TRP A 703 -45.86 -32.87 -19.37
C TRP A 703 -45.07 -31.95 -18.45
N LEU A 704 -43.92 -32.44 -18.01
CA LEU A 704 -42.93 -31.72 -17.22
C LEU A 704 -41.59 -31.83 -17.93
N ASN A 705 -40.89 -30.71 -18.12
CA ASN A 705 -39.59 -30.63 -18.76
C ASN A 705 -38.60 -29.90 -17.84
N LEU A 706 -37.43 -30.50 -17.62
CA LEU A 706 -36.31 -29.91 -16.90
C LEU A 706 -35.19 -29.64 -17.90
N THR A 707 -34.59 -28.46 -17.85
CA THR A 707 -33.55 -28.03 -18.77
C THR A 707 -32.38 -27.45 -17.99
N GLY A 708 -31.17 -27.96 -18.26
CA GLY A 708 -29.92 -27.37 -17.81
C GLY A 708 -29.11 -26.87 -19.00
N ALA A 709 -28.50 -25.70 -18.88
CA ALA A 709 -27.60 -25.19 -19.91
C ALA A 709 -26.35 -24.54 -19.32
N ALA A 710 -25.24 -24.69 -20.04
CA ALA A 710 -23.96 -24.07 -19.72
C ALA A 710 -23.35 -23.50 -21.00
N GLY A 711 -22.93 -22.24 -20.93
CA GLY A 711 -22.48 -21.51 -22.11
C GLY A 711 -21.55 -20.35 -21.78
N THR A 712 -21.27 -19.54 -22.80
CA THR A 712 -20.36 -18.40 -22.69
C THR A 712 -20.89 -17.20 -23.47
N LEU A 713 -20.86 -16.03 -22.83
CA LEU A 713 -21.05 -14.75 -23.50
C LEU A 713 -19.68 -14.18 -23.80
N ALA A 714 -19.35 -14.09 -25.09
CA ALA A 714 -18.08 -13.54 -25.55
C ALA A 714 -18.27 -12.77 -26.85
N GLN A 715 -17.61 -11.61 -26.92
CA GLN A 715 -17.44 -10.77 -28.10
C GLN A 715 -16.10 -10.05 -27.97
N SER A 716 -15.34 -9.96 -29.06
CA SER A 716 -14.03 -9.28 -29.06
C SER A 716 -14.16 -7.84 -28.53
N GLY A 717 -13.22 -7.44 -27.67
CA GLY A 717 -13.19 -6.11 -27.04
C GLY A 717 -14.05 -5.95 -25.78
N PHE A 718 -14.77 -6.99 -25.35
CA PHE A 718 -15.61 -6.99 -24.15
C PHE A 718 -15.17 -8.07 -23.13
N ALA A 719 -15.46 -7.84 -21.84
CA ALA A 719 -15.29 -8.85 -20.79
C ALA A 719 -16.18 -10.07 -21.07
N ARG A 720 -15.61 -11.27 -20.95
CA ARG A 720 -16.32 -12.55 -21.18
C ARG A 720 -17.08 -12.94 -19.92
N ALA A 721 -18.20 -13.65 -20.08
CA ALA A 721 -18.88 -14.30 -18.99
C ALA A 721 -19.15 -15.78 -19.24
N ASP A 722 -18.94 -16.59 -18.22
CA ASP A 722 -19.43 -17.96 -18.20
C ASP A 722 -20.86 -17.97 -17.68
N THR A 723 -21.76 -18.66 -18.38
CA THR A 723 -23.19 -18.68 -18.09
C THR A 723 -23.67 -20.07 -17.71
N ARG A 724 -24.62 -20.10 -16.77
CA ARG A 724 -25.35 -21.32 -16.37
C ARG A 724 -26.82 -20.98 -16.25
N LEU A 725 -27.66 -21.89 -16.71
CA LEU A 725 -29.11 -21.77 -16.69
C LEU A 725 -29.71 -23.09 -16.23
N PHE A 726 -30.72 -23.00 -15.38
CA PHE A 726 -31.61 -24.10 -15.08
C PHE A 726 -33.05 -23.62 -15.25
N ALA A 727 -33.88 -24.42 -15.92
CA ALA A 727 -35.27 -24.10 -16.19
C ALA A 727 -36.16 -25.32 -16.00
N ALA A 728 -37.38 -25.09 -15.51
CA ALA A 728 -38.43 -26.07 -15.40
C ALA A 728 -39.67 -25.56 -16.15
N GLN A 729 -40.29 -26.42 -16.94
CA GLN A 729 -41.50 -26.12 -17.68
C GLN A 729 -42.56 -27.19 -17.40
N ALA A 730 -43.76 -26.78 -17.10
CA ALA A 730 -44.91 -27.67 -16.96
C ALA A 730 -45.99 -27.21 -17.94
N GLY A 731 -46.58 -28.15 -18.69
CA GLY A 731 -47.57 -27.81 -19.69
C GLY A 731 -48.58 -28.91 -19.93
N ALA A 732 -49.62 -28.53 -20.66
CA ALA A 732 -50.68 -29.41 -21.11
C ALA A 732 -51.07 -29.03 -22.54
N ASP A 733 -51.37 -30.04 -23.35
CA ASP A 733 -51.83 -29.86 -24.72
C ASP A 733 -52.96 -30.85 -25.06
N GLN A 734 -53.88 -30.43 -25.92
CA GLN A 734 -55.05 -31.20 -26.32
C GLN A 734 -55.27 -31.11 -27.83
N ARG A 735 -55.71 -32.22 -28.43
CA ARG A 735 -56.16 -32.25 -29.83
C ARG A 735 -57.54 -31.64 -29.94
N VAL A 736 -57.68 -30.59 -30.74
CA VAL A 736 -58.91 -29.79 -30.91
C VAL A 736 -59.54 -29.93 -32.29
N GLY A 737 -58.89 -30.66 -33.20
CA GLY A 737 -59.38 -30.99 -34.53
C GLY A 737 -58.66 -32.23 -35.08
N PRO A 738 -58.96 -32.70 -36.30
CA PRO A 738 -58.36 -33.90 -36.87
C PRO A 738 -56.82 -33.88 -36.83
N SER A 739 -56.24 -32.72 -37.16
CA SER A 739 -54.79 -32.51 -37.24
C SER A 739 -54.32 -31.27 -36.47
N THR A 740 -55.08 -30.82 -35.48
CA THR A 740 -54.80 -29.60 -34.71
C THR A 740 -54.58 -29.91 -33.23
N VAL A 741 -53.45 -29.48 -32.68
CA VAL A 741 -53.15 -29.56 -31.24
C VAL A 741 -52.83 -28.16 -30.72
N LEU A 742 -53.44 -27.80 -29.59
CA LEU A 742 -53.18 -26.55 -28.86
C LEU A 742 -52.76 -26.86 -27.43
N GLY A 743 -51.89 -26.03 -26.85
CA GLY A 743 -51.42 -26.22 -25.49
C GLY A 743 -50.93 -24.94 -24.82
N GLY A 744 -50.79 -25.04 -23.51
CA GLY A 744 -50.24 -24.01 -22.64
C GLY A 744 -49.10 -24.57 -21.79
N ALA A 745 -48.15 -23.71 -21.42
CA ALA A 745 -47.06 -24.06 -20.52
C ALA A 745 -46.71 -22.90 -19.58
N PHE A 746 -46.37 -23.25 -18.35
CA PHE A 746 -45.71 -22.37 -17.38
C PHE A 746 -44.21 -22.69 -17.35
N THR A 747 -43.39 -21.66 -17.22
CA THR A 747 -41.93 -21.76 -17.16
C THR A 747 -41.42 -21.08 -15.89
N TRP A 748 -40.49 -21.71 -15.20
CA TRP A 748 -39.64 -21.11 -14.19
C TRP A 748 -38.17 -21.28 -14.59
N SER A 749 -37.32 -20.29 -14.32
CA SER A 749 -35.90 -20.35 -14.67
C SER A 749 -35.00 -19.52 -13.76
N ASP A 750 -33.79 -20.00 -13.54
CA ASP A 750 -32.71 -19.32 -12.83
C ASP A 750 -31.43 -19.40 -13.66
N ALA A 751 -30.84 -18.24 -13.94
CA ALA A 751 -29.63 -18.09 -14.71
C ALA A 751 -28.59 -17.26 -13.96
N ASN A 752 -27.32 -17.57 -14.14
CA ASN A 752 -26.21 -16.77 -13.63
C ASN A 752 -25.13 -16.58 -14.68
N ALA A 753 -24.45 -15.44 -14.60
CA ALA A 753 -23.30 -15.07 -15.41
C ALA A 753 -22.19 -14.51 -14.51
N ARG A 754 -20.98 -15.03 -14.64
CA ARG A 754 -19.78 -14.52 -13.94
C ARG A 754 -18.84 -13.91 -14.96
N PHE A 755 -18.60 -12.61 -14.84
CA PHE A 755 -17.75 -11.86 -15.76
C PHE A 755 -16.29 -11.91 -15.28
N ASP A 756 -15.37 -11.98 -16.24
CA ASP A 756 -13.97 -11.68 -16.00
C ASP A 756 -13.74 -10.16 -15.81
N ARG A 757 -12.48 -9.75 -15.61
CA ARG A 757 -12.04 -8.34 -15.63
C ARG A 757 -12.88 -7.36 -14.79
N HIS A 758 -12.95 -7.58 -13.47
CA HIS A 758 -13.72 -6.75 -12.52
C HIS A 758 -15.21 -6.52 -12.90
N GLY A 759 -15.76 -7.30 -13.84
CA GLY A 759 -17.13 -7.14 -14.32
C GLY A 759 -18.19 -7.59 -13.30
N GLY A 760 -17.83 -8.46 -12.34
CA GLY A 760 -18.71 -8.92 -11.27
C GLY A 760 -19.61 -10.09 -11.68
N GLY A 761 -20.77 -10.21 -11.03
CA GLY A 761 -21.73 -11.30 -11.25
C GLY A 761 -23.15 -10.79 -11.47
N ALA A 762 -23.88 -11.45 -12.38
CA ALA A 762 -25.28 -11.20 -12.65
C ALA A 762 -26.10 -12.48 -12.48
N THR A 763 -27.28 -12.38 -11.87
CA THR A 763 -28.26 -13.46 -11.77
C THR A 763 -29.59 -13.01 -12.37
N SER A 764 -30.30 -13.89 -13.06
CA SER A 764 -31.61 -13.63 -13.69
C SER A 764 -32.59 -14.73 -13.30
N ARG A 765 -33.71 -14.37 -12.68
CA ARG A 765 -34.78 -15.29 -12.29
C ARG A 765 -36.03 -14.97 -13.08
N GLY A 766 -36.58 -15.96 -13.75
CA GLY A 766 -37.71 -15.81 -14.66
C GLY A 766 -38.91 -16.67 -14.28
N GLN A 767 -40.09 -16.14 -14.51
CA GLN A 767 -41.34 -16.88 -14.57
C GLN A 767 -42.07 -16.49 -15.85
N GLY A 768 -42.70 -17.43 -16.54
CA GLY A 768 -43.37 -17.13 -17.79
C GLY A 768 -44.47 -18.07 -18.16
N VAL A 769 -45.28 -17.63 -19.12
CA VAL A 769 -46.41 -18.38 -19.67
C VAL A 769 -46.25 -18.43 -21.19
N SER A 770 -46.55 -19.57 -21.79
CA SER A 770 -46.52 -19.78 -23.23
C SER A 770 -47.78 -20.48 -23.71
N LEU A 771 -48.30 -20.03 -24.85
CA LEU A 771 -49.31 -20.73 -25.64
C LEU A 771 -48.66 -21.25 -26.91
N TYR A 772 -48.98 -22.48 -27.30
CA TYR A 772 -48.39 -23.11 -28.47
C TYR A 772 -49.39 -24.00 -29.19
N GLY A 773 -49.11 -24.29 -30.46
CA GLY A 773 -49.96 -25.14 -31.26
C GLY A 773 -49.28 -25.68 -32.50
N ARG A 774 -49.86 -26.76 -33.04
CA ARG A 774 -49.45 -27.41 -34.27
C ARG A 774 -50.68 -27.80 -35.09
N GLN A 775 -50.61 -27.53 -36.39
CA GLN A 775 -51.59 -27.86 -37.40
C GLN A 775 -50.91 -28.70 -38.49
N GLY A 776 -51.43 -29.88 -38.79
CA GLY A 776 -50.90 -30.80 -39.81
C GLY A 776 -50.80 -32.23 -39.30
N ASP A 777 -50.93 -33.18 -40.24
CA ASP A 777 -50.86 -34.60 -39.94
C ASP A 777 -49.42 -35.07 -39.70
N ASP A 778 -49.27 -36.37 -39.43
CA ASP A 778 -47.96 -36.98 -39.21
C ASP A 778 -47.10 -36.98 -40.50
N THR A 779 -47.70 -36.89 -41.69
CA THR A 779 -46.96 -36.79 -42.95
C THR A 779 -47.43 -35.57 -43.75
N GLY A 780 -46.56 -35.02 -44.59
CA GLY A 780 -46.86 -33.83 -45.40
C GLY A 780 -46.61 -32.50 -44.66
N PRO A 781 -47.26 -31.40 -45.11
CA PRO A 781 -47.00 -30.06 -44.59
C PRO A 781 -47.60 -29.84 -43.20
N TYR A 782 -46.88 -29.11 -42.34
CA TYR A 782 -47.41 -28.64 -41.06
C TYR A 782 -47.02 -27.18 -40.78
N LEU A 783 -47.83 -26.55 -39.94
CA LEU A 783 -47.59 -25.26 -39.32
C LEU A 783 -47.54 -25.43 -37.80
N ALA A 784 -46.51 -24.93 -37.15
CA ALA A 784 -46.40 -24.90 -35.70
C ALA A 784 -46.07 -23.49 -35.22
N GLY A 785 -46.46 -23.15 -34.00
CA GLY A 785 -46.13 -21.84 -33.44
C GLY A 785 -46.29 -21.78 -31.93
N ARG A 786 -45.68 -20.76 -31.35
CA ARG A 786 -45.83 -20.39 -29.94
C ARG A 786 -45.74 -18.88 -29.75
N VAL A 787 -46.38 -18.41 -28.69
CA VAL A 787 -46.25 -17.05 -28.15
C VAL A 787 -46.07 -17.15 -26.63
N GLY A 788 -45.19 -16.34 -26.07
CA GLY A 788 -44.83 -16.39 -24.66
C GLY A 788 -44.57 -15.02 -24.06
N TYR A 789 -44.73 -14.95 -22.74
CA TYR A 789 -44.43 -13.76 -21.95
C TYR A 789 -43.77 -14.16 -20.64
N ASP A 790 -42.63 -13.56 -20.32
CA ASP A 790 -41.84 -13.82 -19.12
C ASP A 790 -41.60 -12.55 -18.31
N TRP A 791 -41.72 -12.68 -16.99
CA TRP A 791 -41.30 -11.70 -16.00
C TRP A 791 -39.94 -12.11 -15.44
N LEU A 792 -38.95 -11.24 -15.55
CA LEU A 792 -37.56 -11.50 -15.17
C LEU A 792 -37.13 -10.53 -14.07
N ARG A 793 -36.43 -11.04 -13.05
CA ARG A 793 -35.71 -10.23 -12.07
C ARG A 793 -34.22 -10.47 -12.24
N ALA A 794 -33.49 -9.42 -12.59
CA ALA A 794 -32.04 -9.47 -12.71
C ALA A 794 -31.37 -8.74 -11.53
N ASP A 795 -30.51 -9.43 -10.81
CA ASP A 795 -29.70 -8.86 -9.73
C ASP A 795 -28.22 -8.82 -10.19
N VAL A 796 -27.56 -7.68 -10.02
CA VAL A 796 -26.17 -7.44 -10.42
C VAL A 796 -25.35 -7.03 -9.20
N ARG A 797 -24.15 -7.61 -9.08
CA ARG A 797 -23.18 -7.28 -8.03
C ARG A 797 -21.82 -7.03 -8.67
N ARG A 798 -21.24 -5.85 -8.43
CA ARG A 798 -19.94 -5.45 -8.96
C ARG A 798 -19.15 -4.61 -7.95
N GLU A 799 -17.91 -4.32 -8.29
CA GLU A 799 -17.04 -3.44 -7.52
C GLU A 799 -16.71 -2.20 -8.34
N ILE A 800 -16.58 -1.05 -7.69
CA ILE A 800 -16.15 0.21 -8.29
C ILE A 800 -14.77 0.56 -7.72
N LEU A 801 -13.80 0.76 -8.60
CA LEU A 801 -12.41 1.09 -8.28
C LEU A 801 -12.10 2.54 -8.67
N ALA A 802 -12.66 3.50 -7.92
CA ALA A 802 -12.45 4.94 -8.15
C ALA A 802 -11.96 5.61 -6.85
N GLY A 803 -10.73 5.26 -6.46
CA GLY A 803 -10.23 5.44 -5.10
C GLY A 803 -10.25 4.11 -4.36
N ASP A 804 -11.02 4.03 -3.28
CA ASP A 804 -11.18 2.80 -2.51
C ASP A 804 -12.15 1.83 -3.20
N ALA A 805 -11.89 0.54 -3.05
CA ALA A 805 -12.73 -0.51 -3.61
C ALA A 805 -14.10 -0.57 -2.91
N ARG A 806 -15.18 -0.30 -3.63
CA ARG A 806 -16.55 -0.32 -3.09
C ARG A 806 -17.44 -1.31 -3.83
N ARG A 807 -18.06 -2.23 -3.08
CA ARG A 807 -19.08 -3.14 -3.62
C ARG A 807 -20.41 -2.43 -3.81
N VAL A 808 -21.02 -2.65 -4.96
CA VAL A 808 -22.33 -2.10 -5.33
C VAL A 808 -23.23 -3.24 -5.82
N ALA A 809 -24.49 -3.19 -5.43
CA ALA A 809 -25.51 -4.14 -5.85
C ALA A 809 -26.73 -3.38 -6.38
N SER A 810 -27.35 -3.92 -7.43
CA SER A 810 -28.59 -3.40 -7.99
C SER A 810 -29.51 -4.54 -8.41
N ALA A 811 -30.81 -4.26 -8.43
CA ALA A 811 -31.84 -5.19 -8.88
C ALA A 811 -32.74 -4.48 -9.89
N ARG A 812 -33.14 -5.17 -10.95
CA ARG A 812 -34.03 -4.66 -12.00
C ARG A 812 -35.09 -5.70 -12.37
N GLN A 813 -36.26 -5.22 -12.75
CA GLN A 813 -37.34 -6.04 -13.29
C GLN A 813 -37.40 -5.86 -14.80
N ASP A 814 -37.33 -6.95 -15.55
CA ASP A 814 -37.48 -6.96 -17.00
C ASP A 814 -38.69 -7.79 -17.42
N ARG A 815 -39.10 -7.61 -18.67
CA ARG A 815 -40.21 -8.34 -19.29
C ARG A 815 -39.78 -8.81 -20.67
N MET A 816 -39.99 -10.09 -20.99
CA MET A 816 -39.70 -10.67 -22.30
C MET A 816 -41.01 -11.08 -22.96
N ALA A 817 -41.22 -10.67 -24.20
CA ALA A 817 -42.25 -11.24 -25.07
C ALA A 817 -41.55 -12.01 -26.18
N SER A 818 -41.94 -13.27 -26.40
CA SER A 818 -41.34 -14.15 -27.40
C SER A 818 -42.40 -14.74 -28.31
N ALA A 819 -42.09 -14.88 -29.59
CA ALA A 819 -42.96 -15.49 -30.59
C ALA A 819 -42.14 -16.32 -31.57
N TYR A 820 -42.66 -17.49 -31.94
CA TYR A 820 -42.04 -18.39 -32.90
C TYR A 820 -43.10 -19.03 -33.79
N ALA A 821 -42.81 -19.15 -35.08
CA ALA A 821 -43.63 -19.88 -36.05
C ALA A 821 -42.73 -20.71 -36.96
N GLU A 822 -43.20 -21.89 -37.37
CA GLU A 822 -42.46 -22.85 -38.16
C GLU A 822 -43.36 -23.51 -39.21
N LEU A 823 -42.88 -23.57 -40.44
CA LEU A 823 -43.44 -24.35 -41.54
C LEU A 823 -42.48 -25.49 -41.85
N GLY A 824 -42.99 -26.72 -41.93
CA GLY A 824 -42.19 -27.88 -42.30
C GLY A 824 -42.96 -28.86 -43.16
N TYR A 825 -42.23 -29.77 -43.79
CA TYR A 825 -42.80 -30.84 -44.60
C TYR A 825 -42.19 -32.17 -44.18
N THR A 826 -43.00 -33.12 -43.74
CA THR A 826 -42.52 -34.41 -43.24
C THR A 826 -42.62 -35.48 -44.32
N PHE A 827 -41.47 -35.98 -44.76
CA PHE A 827 -41.34 -37.19 -45.55
C PHE A 827 -41.24 -38.39 -44.60
N ALA A 828 -42.01 -39.44 -44.84
CA ALA A 828 -41.99 -40.65 -44.04
C ALA A 828 -41.78 -41.88 -44.93
N ASP A 829 -40.99 -42.83 -44.43
CA ASP A 829 -40.76 -44.16 -45.00
C ASP A 829 -40.77 -45.14 -43.82
N ASP A 830 -41.84 -45.93 -43.70
CA ASP A 830 -42.20 -46.69 -42.49
C ASP A 830 -42.19 -45.84 -41.20
N ASP A 831 -41.40 -46.21 -40.19
CA ASP A 831 -41.25 -45.50 -38.90
C ASP A 831 -40.19 -44.36 -38.95
N ASP A 832 -39.47 -44.23 -40.06
CA ASP A 832 -38.40 -43.26 -40.25
C ASP A 832 -38.91 -41.98 -40.93
N ARG A 833 -38.44 -40.82 -40.47
CA ARG A 833 -38.98 -39.51 -40.87
C ARG A 833 -37.89 -38.48 -41.09
N LEU A 834 -38.04 -37.73 -42.18
CA LEU A 834 -37.20 -36.60 -42.54
C LEU A 834 -38.05 -35.34 -42.70
N THR A 835 -37.72 -34.29 -41.94
CA THR A 835 -38.51 -33.07 -41.88
C THR A 835 -37.63 -31.83 -42.09
N PRO A 836 -37.48 -31.33 -43.33
CA PRO A 836 -37.05 -29.96 -43.55
C PRO A 836 -38.05 -28.95 -42.98
N PHE A 837 -37.54 -27.87 -42.39
CA PHE A 837 -38.37 -26.80 -41.85
C PHE A 837 -37.73 -25.42 -42.02
N VAL A 838 -38.58 -24.41 -42.05
CA VAL A 838 -38.22 -22.99 -41.94
C VAL A 838 -39.03 -22.35 -40.82
N GLY A 839 -38.38 -21.53 -40.01
CA GLY A 839 -39.02 -20.88 -38.88
C GLY A 839 -38.65 -19.41 -38.76
N VAL A 840 -39.51 -18.64 -38.10
CA VAL A 840 -39.29 -17.24 -37.76
C VAL A 840 -39.47 -17.04 -36.26
N SER A 841 -38.63 -16.21 -35.66
CA SER A 841 -38.63 -15.90 -34.23
C SER A 841 -38.62 -14.39 -34.00
N TYR A 842 -39.34 -13.91 -33.00
CA TYR A 842 -39.29 -12.53 -32.53
C TYR A 842 -39.24 -12.50 -31.00
N ASP A 843 -38.19 -11.89 -30.45
CA ASP A 843 -38.00 -11.69 -29.01
C ASP A 843 -37.94 -10.19 -28.72
N ARG A 844 -38.70 -9.71 -27.72
CA ARG A 844 -38.71 -8.31 -27.27
C ARG A 844 -38.49 -8.23 -25.77
N LEU A 845 -37.37 -7.67 -25.36
CA LEU A 845 -36.99 -7.43 -23.97
C LEU A 845 -37.26 -5.97 -23.60
N GLN A 846 -38.10 -5.74 -22.60
CA GLN A 846 -38.23 -4.45 -21.92
C GLN A 846 -37.41 -4.49 -20.62
N ARG A 847 -36.23 -3.87 -20.62
CA ARG A 847 -35.36 -3.70 -19.46
C ARG A 847 -35.93 -2.65 -18.50
N GLY A 848 -35.99 -2.97 -17.21
CA GLY A 848 -36.35 -2.03 -16.15
C GLY A 848 -35.35 -0.89 -15.94
N ARG A 849 -35.70 0.09 -15.10
CA ARG A 849 -34.80 1.19 -14.71
C ARG A 849 -33.60 0.65 -13.92
N LEU A 850 -32.45 1.33 -14.00
CA LEU A 850 -31.24 1.03 -13.23
C LEU A 850 -30.97 2.16 -12.25
N ASP A 851 -30.59 1.81 -11.02
CA ASP A 851 -30.21 2.75 -9.98
C ASP A 851 -29.15 2.14 -9.04
N GLU A 852 -27.96 2.74 -9.02
CA GLU A 852 -26.84 2.41 -8.13
C GLU A 852 -26.42 3.62 -7.28
N SER A 853 -27.36 4.42 -6.78
CA SER A 853 -27.10 5.69 -6.06
C SER A 853 -26.24 5.60 -4.79
N ALA A 854 -25.84 4.39 -4.35
CA ALA A 854 -24.97 4.18 -3.20
C ALA A 854 -23.50 4.60 -3.40
N HIS A 855 -23.08 4.96 -4.62
CA HIS A 855 -21.72 5.40 -4.94
C HIS A 855 -21.73 6.43 -6.07
N ALA A 856 -20.81 7.41 -6.09
CA ALA A 856 -20.80 8.51 -7.06
C ALA A 856 -20.55 8.07 -8.53
N PHE A 857 -19.78 6.99 -8.73
CA PHE A 857 -19.60 6.31 -10.02
C PHE A 857 -20.60 5.13 -10.23
N GLY A 858 -21.66 5.05 -9.42
CA GLY A 858 -22.79 4.17 -9.68
C GLY A 858 -23.54 4.62 -10.93
N LEU A 859 -24.25 3.72 -11.60
CA LEU A 859 -25.01 4.04 -12.82
C LEU A 859 -26.49 4.28 -12.53
N LYS A 860 -27.07 5.21 -13.29
CA LYS A 860 -28.51 5.43 -13.37
C LYS A 860 -28.95 5.42 -14.83
N ALA A 861 -30.03 4.69 -15.13
CA ALA A 861 -30.59 4.64 -16.48
C ALA A 861 -32.12 4.49 -16.46
N ALA A 862 -32.79 5.11 -17.43
CA ALA A 862 -34.21 4.87 -17.70
C ALA A 862 -34.45 3.43 -18.17
N ALA A 863 -35.71 3.02 -18.33
CA ALA A 863 -36.04 1.75 -18.98
C ALA A 863 -35.60 1.76 -20.46
N ALA A 864 -35.27 0.59 -21.02
CA ALA A 864 -34.95 0.46 -22.45
C ALA A 864 -35.66 -0.77 -23.04
N THR A 865 -35.85 -0.76 -24.36
CA THR A 865 -36.45 -1.88 -25.09
C THR A 865 -35.49 -2.34 -26.16
N HIS A 866 -35.28 -3.65 -26.25
CA HIS A 866 -34.47 -4.32 -27.27
C HIS A 866 -35.30 -5.40 -27.94
N ALA A 867 -35.09 -5.62 -29.23
CA ALA A 867 -35.80 -6.66 -29.96
C ALA A 867 -34.90 -7.38 -30.97
N GLN A 868 -35.13 -8.68 -31.14
CA GLN A 868 -34.45 -9.49 -32.13
C GLN A 868 -35.47 -10.27 -32.97
N ALA A 869 -35.40 -10.08 -34.28
CA ALA A 869 -36.10 -10.89 -35.26
C ALA A 869 -35.10 -11.84 -35.94
N GLY A 870 -35.50 -13.10 -36.11
CA GLY A 870 -34.66 -14.11 -36.75
C GLY A 870 -35.47 -15.05 -37.63
N ALA A 871 -34.77 -15.65 -38.59
CA ALA A 871 -35.26 -16.74 -39.41
C ALA A 871 -34.30 -17.93 -39.24
N ALA A 872 -34.86 -19.13 -39.25
CA ALA A 872 -34.11 -20.37 -39.18
C ALA A 872 -34.53 -21.30 -40.31
N SER A 873 -33.58 -22.08 -40.80
CA SER A 873 -33.84 -23.22 -41.67
C SER A 873 -33.11 -24.43 -41.12
N GLY A 874 -33.74 -25.60 -41.21
CA GLY A 874 -33.16 -26.79 -40.63
C GLY A 874 -33.77 -28.07 -41.17
N MET A 875 -33.23 -29.17 -40.68
CA MET A 875 -33.65 -30.52 -41.04
C MET A 875 -33.66 -31.36 -39.78
N ARG A 876 -34.75 -32.12 -39.58
CA ARG A 876 -34.89 -33.11 -38.50
C ARG A 876 -34.95 -34.49 -39.12
N PHE A 877 -34.25 -35.42 -38.50
CA PHE A 877 -34.29 -36.84 -38.82
C PHE A 877 -34.72 -37.60 -37.57
N ARG A 878 -35.67 -38.51 -37.74
CA ARG A 878 -36.18 -39.37 -36.69
C ARG A 878 -36.17 -40.79 -37.22
N TRP A 879 -35.66 -41.71 -36.42
CA TRP A 879 -35.59 -43.10 -36.83
C TRP A 879 -35.91 -44.03 -35.67
N LYS A 880 -36.51 -45.17 -35.99
CA LYS A 880 -36.89 -46.20 -35.02
C LYS A 880 -36.16 -47.50 -35.36
N PRO A 881 -35.01 -47.77 -34.73
CA PRO A 881 -34.20 -48.96 -35.08
C PRO A 881 -34.79 -50.30 -34.60
N GLY A 882 -35.92 -50.28 -33.86
CA GLY A 882 -36.60 -51.46 -33.28
C GLY A 882 -36.92 -51.28 -31.79
N SER A 883 -37.35 -52.34 -31.10
CA SER A 883 -37.54 -52.32 -29.64
C SER A 883 -36.19 -52.33 -28.92
N TRP A 884 -35.97 -51.38 -28.03
CA TRP A 884 -34.79 -51.28 -27.18
C TRP A 884 -35.21 -51.48 -25.72
N ALA A 885 -34.54 -52.41 -25.02
CA ALA A 885 -34.95 -52.87 -23.69
C ALA A 885 -36.43 -53.31 -23.59
N GLY A 886 -36.96 -53.94 -24.65
CA GLY A 886 -38.34 -54.44 -24.70
C GLY A 886 -39.41 -53.37 -24.93
N ARG A 887 -39.03 -52.14 -25.29
CA ARG A 887 -39.95 -51.02 -25.53
C ARG A 887 -39.62 -50.26 -26.81
N ASP A 888 -40.63 -49.68 -27.43
CA ASP A 888 -40.45 -48.83 -28.60
C ASP A 888 -39.64 -47.59 -28.22
N THR A 889 -38.46 -47.44 -28.82
CA THR A 889 -37.57 -46.30 -28.62
C THR A 889 -37.31 -45.60 -29.94
N VAL A 890 -37.44 -44.28 -29.95
CA VAL A 890 -37.24 -43.42 -31.11
C VAL A 890 -36.05 -42.53 -30.86
N PHE A 891 -35.15 -42.46 -31.83
CA PHE A 891 -34.04 -41.53 -31.83
C PHE A 891 -34.31 -40.37 -32.78
N SER A 892 -33.76 -39.21 -32.44
CA SER A 892 -33.89 -37.99 -33.23
C SER A 892 -32.55 -37.28 -33.33
N ALA A 893 -32.31 -36.66 -34.48
CA ALA A 893 -31.20 -35.77 -34.72
C ALA A 893 -31.70 -34.57 -35.53
N TYR A 894 -31.13 -33.39 -35.29
CA TYR A 894 -31.43 -32.24 -36.14
C TYR A 894 -30.22 -31.33 -36.29
N ALA A 895 -30.26 -30.54 -37.36
CA ALA A 895 -29.38 -29.41 -37.58
C ALA A 895 -30.20 -28.23 -38.09
N ALA A 896 -29.93 -27.03 -37.59
CA ALA A 896 -30.58 -25.81 -38.00
C ALA A 896 -29.61 -24.64 -38.03
N TYR A 897 -29.70 -23.84 -39.08
CA TYR A 897 -29.02 -22.57 -39.20
C TYR A 897 -30.02 -21.45 -38.90
N ARG A 898 -29.63 -20.50 -38.05
CA ARG A 898 -30.42 -19.32 -37.70
C ARG A 898 -29.65 -18.06 -38.06
N TYR A 899 -30.34 -17.18 -38.78
CA TYR A 899 -29.94 -15.81 -39.05
C TYR A 899 -30.86 -14.85 -38.29
N ALA A 900 -30.31 -13.86 -37.62
CA ALA A 900 -31.04 -12.82 -36.91
C ALA A 900 -30.46 -11.43 -37.20
N ASN A 901 -31.27 -10.38 -37.03
CA ASN A 901 -30.76 -9.02 -37.11
C ASN A 901 -29.70 -8.77 -36.03
N ALA A 902 -28.72 -7.93 -36.34
CA ALA A 902 -27.84 -7.42 -35.29
C ALA A 902 -28.63 -6.50 -34.39
N GLU A 903 -28.55 -6.78 -33.10
CA GLU A 903 -29.09 -5.91 -32.07
C GLU A 903 -27.97 -5.60 -31.08
N ARG A 904 -27.69 -4.30 -30.92
CA ARG A 904 -26.77 -3.81 -29.88
C ARG A 904 -27.58 -3.59 -28.61
N LEU A 905 -27.14 -4.19 -27.50
CA LEU A 905 -27.80 -4.08 -26.19
C LEU A 905 -27.36 -2.85 -25.40
N ASP A 906 -26.96 -1.82 -26.15
CA ASP A 906 -26.40 -0.59 -25.62
C ASP A 906 -27.54 0.32 -25.14
N PHE A 907 -27.32 1.07 -24.07
CA PHE A 907 -28.31 1.98 -23.52
C PHE A 907 -27.67 3.26 -22.97
N THR A 908 -28.46 4.32 -22.86
CA THR A 908 -28.02 5.58 -22.26
C THR A 908 -28.09 5.51 -20.74
N ALA A 909 -27.00 5.91 -20.09
CA ALA A 909 -26.89 6.01 -18.64
C ALA A 909 -26.17 7.30 -18.25
N ALA A 910 -26.15 7.60 -16.96
CA ALA A 910 -25.26 8.59 -16.36
C ALA A 910 -24.67 8.03 -15.07
N PHE A 911 -23.56 8.61 -14.62
CA PHE A 911 -23.10 8.36 -13.26
C PHE A 911 -24.04 9.09 -12.28
N THR A 912 -24.37 8.45 -11.17
CA THR A 912 -25.26 9.00 -10.12
C THR A 912 -24.72 10.31 -9.54
N GLY A 913 -23.40 10.47 -9.47
CA GLY A 913 -22.73 11.68 -9.04
C GLY A 913 -22.60 12.77 -10.12
N ALA A 914 -23.01 12.51 -11.36
CA ALA A 914 -23.04 13.48 -12.46
C ALA A 914 -24.24 13.17 -13.39
N PRO A 915 -25.48 13.38 -12.92
CA PRO A 915 -26.68 12.82 -13.53
C PRO A 915 -27.03 13.36 -14.92
N ASP A 916 -26.59 14.58 -15.27
CA ASP A 916 -26.82 15.15 -16.62
C ASP A 916 -25.71 14.79 -17.62
N ALA A 917 -24.60 14.23 -17.12
CA ALA A 917 -23.47 13.79 -17.92
C ALA A 917 -23.76 12.40 -18.53
N THR A 918 -24.70 12.35 -19.47
CA THR A 918 -25.15 11.08 -20.07
C THR A 918 -24.14 10.51 -21.08
N PHE A 919 -24.04 9.18 -21.12
CA PHE A 919 -23.21 8.44 -22.06
C PHE A 919 -23.85 7.10 -22.43
N ARG A 920 -23.34 6.47 -23.49
CA ARG A 920 -23.83 5.17 -23.95
C ARG A 920 -22.99 4.04 -23.33
N VAL A 921 -23.65 3.17 -22.58
CA VAL A 921 -23.04 1.93 -22.06
C VAL A 921 -23.09 0.87 -23.16
N GLN A 922 -21.95 0.25 -23.43
CA GLN A 922 -21.82 -0.83 -24.41
C GLN A 922 -21.60 -2.18 -23.71
N GLY A 923 -21.96 -3.26 -24.40
CA GLY A 923 -21.65 -4.61 -23.95
C GLY A 923 -21.79 -5.62 -25.07
N ILE A 924 -21.81 -6.90 -24.68
CA ILE A 924 -21.96 -8.01 -25.62
C ILE A 924 -23.34 -7.90 -26.29
N GLY A 925 -23.34 -7.77 -27.62
CA GLY A 925 -24.56 -7.73 -28.43
C GLY A 925 -25.09 -9.13 -28.78
N LEU A 926 -26.23 -9.17 -29.46
CA LEU A 926 -26.80 -10.44 -29.93
C LEU A 926 -26.14 -10.91 -31.23
N ARG A 927 -25.92 -12.22 -31.35
CA ARG A 927 -25.25 -12.83 -32.50
C ARG A 927 -26.20 -12.91 -33.70
N ARG A 928 -25.70 -12.55 -34.88
CA ARG A 928 -26.45 -12.65 -36.15
C ARG A 928 -26.59 -14.07 -36.67
N HIS A 929 -25.52 -14.86 -36.56
CA HIS A 929 -25.45 -16.20 -37.12
C HIS A 929 -25.27 -17.21 -35.99
N SER A 930 -26.13 -18.22 -35.95
CA SER A 930 -25.96 -19.35 -35.04
C SER A 930 -26.36 -20.66 -35.72
N GLY A 931 -25.57 -21.70 -35.51
CA GLY A 931 -25.90 -23.08 -35.84
C GLY A 931 -26.38 -23.80 -34.59
N TRP A 932 -27.40 -24.62 -34.74
CA TRP A 932 -27.89 -25.54 -33.72
C TRP A 932 -27.79 -26.95 -34.26
N ALA A 933 -27.27 -27.85 -33.44
CA ALA A 933 -27.34 -29.28 -33.72
C ALA A 933 -27.72 -29.98 -32.42
N GLY A 934 -28.50 -31.05 -32.53
CA GLY A 934 -28.88 -31.81 -31.35
C GLY A 934 -29.30 -33.22 -31.67
N VAL A 935 -29.25 -34.05 -30.63
CA VAL A 935 -29.65 -35.45 -30.65
C VAL A 935 -30.59 -35.71 -29.49
N GLY A 936 -31.51 -36.65 -29.65
CA GLY A 936 -32.43 -37.01 -28.59
C GLY A 936 -32.95 -38.43 -28.71
N ALA A 937 -33.49 -38.92 -27.61
CA ALA A 937 -34.11 -40.23 -27.50
C ALA A 937 -35.44 -40.12 -26.74
N ALA A 938 -36.41 -40.91 -27.14
CA ALA A 938 -37.71 -41.00 -26.51
C ALA A 938 -38.18 -42.45 -26.42
N SER A 939 -38.78 -42.84 -25.29
CA SER A 939 -39.33 -44.18 -25.10
C SER A 939 -40.56 -44.15 -24.20
N GLY A 940 -41.49 -45.07 -24.45
CA GLY A 940 -42.59 -45.36 -23.53
C GLY A 940 -42.08 -45.94 -22.21
N LEU A 941 -42.68 -45.52 -21.10
CA LEU A 941 -42.53 -46.19 -19.80
C LEU A 941 -43.69 -47.15 -19.50
N ASP A 942 -44.88 -46.81 -19.99
CA ASP A 942 -46.07 -47.64 -20.05
C ASP A 942 -47.00 -47.07 -21.13
N GLU A 943 -48.27 -47.48 -21.16
CA GLU A 943 -49.26 -47.00 -22.13
C GLU A 943 -49.61 -45.50 -22.02
N ARG A 944 -49.31 -44.85 -20.89
CA ARG A 944 -49.65 -43.44 -20.61
C ARG A 944 -48.42 -42.57 -20.40
N LEU A 945 -47.33 -43.11 -19.89
CA LEU A 945 -46.13 -42.39 -19.51
C LEU A 945 -45.01 -42.57 -20.54
N SER A 946 -44.31 -41.49 -20.88
CA SER A 946 -43.12 -41.56 -21.74
C SER A 946 -42.08 -40.53 -21.33
N TRP A 947 -40.82 -40.84 -21.58
CA TRP A 947 -39.70 -39.95 -21.32
C TRP A 947 -39.01 -39.52 -22.61
N PHE A 948 -38.40 -38.34 -22.58
CA PHE A 948 -37.63 -37.75 -23.67
C PHE A 948 -36.36 -37.14 -23.10
N VAL A 949 -35.23 -37.29 -23.77
CA VAL A 949 -33.99 -36.57 -23.47
C VAL A 949 -33.44 -35.99 -24.75
N HIS A 950 -33.03 -34.72 -24.71
CA HIS A 950 -32.37 -34.04 -25.81
C HIS A 950 -31.09 -33.35 -25.33
N TYR A 951 -30.03 -33.46 -26.14
CA TYR A 951 -28.79 -32.71 -25.98
C TYR A 951 -28.59 -31.83 -27.21
N ASP A 952 -28.55 -30.52 -27.00
CA ASP A 952 -28.38 -29.51 -28.04
C ASP A 952 -27.07 -28.74 -27.85
N VAL A 953 -26.41 -28.45 -28.96
CA VAL A 953 -25.23 -27.59 -29.02
C VAL A 953 -25.54 -26.40 -29.91
N GLN A 954 -25.29 -25.20 -29.39
CA GLN A 954 -25.32 -23.95 -30.16
C GLN A 954 -23.90 -23.53 -30.49
N ALA A 955 -23.61 -23.30 -31.77
CA ALA A 955 -22.35 -22.76 -32.25
C ALA A 955 -22.56 -21.44 -33.00
N SER A 956 -21.55 -20.58 -32.99
CA SER A 956 -21.54 -19.34 -33.77
C SER A 956 -20.10 -18.91 -34.11
N ALA A 957 -19.92 -17.76 -34.74
CA ALA A 957 -18.60 -17.14 -34.86
C ALA A 957 -17.95 -17.04 -33.47
N GLY A 958 -16.78 -17.66 -33.29
CA GLY A 958 -16.07 -17.78 -32.00
C GLY A 958 -16.17 -19.14 -31.29
N GLY A 959 -16.88 -20.12 -31.85
CA GLY A 959 -16.94 -21.50 -31.34
C GLY A 959 -18.28 -21.88 -30.72
N VAL A 960 -18.26 -22.86 -29.81
CA VAL A 960 -19.45 -23.34 -29.10
C VAL A 960 -19.92 -22.29 -28.10
N ALA A 961 -21.17 -21.86 -28.25
CA ALA A 961 -21.80 -20.81 -27.46
C ALA A 961 -22.52 -21.34 -26.23
N ASN A 962 -23.18 -22.50 -26.37
CA ASN A 962 -24.06 -23.04 -25.35
C ASN A 962 -24.24 -24.56 -25.53
N HIS A 963 -24.33 -25.28 -24.42
CA HIS A 963 -24.75 -26.67 -24.34
C HIS A 963 -26.06 -26.74 -23.56
N VAL A 964 -27.05 -27.44 -24.08
CA VAL A 964 -28.36 -27.59 -23.45
C VAL A 964 -28.68 -29.06 -23.31
N LEU A 965 -29.08 -29.47 -22.11
CA LEU A 965 -29.63 -30.79 -21.84
C LEU A 965 -31.06 -30.60 -21.34
N SER A 966 -32.02 -31.23 -22.00
CA SER A 966 -33.42 -31.24 -21.57
C SER A 966 -33.92 -32.66 -21.37
N ALA A 967 -34.71 -32.87 -20.32
CA ALA A 967 -35.35 -34.13 -19.99
C ALA A 967 -36.83 -33.87 -19.72
N ARG A 968 -37.70 -34.58 -20.42
CA ARG A 968 -39.15 -34.43 -20.33
C ARG A 968 -39.82 -35.74 -19.94
N MET A 969 -40.82 -35.66 -19.09
CA MET A 969 -41.80 -36.72 -18.86
C MET A 969 -43.17 -36.25 -19.36
N ARG A 970 -43.92 -37.14 -20.00
CA ARG A 970 -45.26 -36.86 -20.53
C ARG A 970 -46.24 -37.95 -20.13
N TYR A 971 -47.38 -37.54 -19.60
CA TYR A 971 -48.54 -38.35 -19.30
C TYR A 971 -49.63 -38.09 -20.35
N ARG A 972 -50.07 -39.14 -21.05
CA ARG A 972 -51.10 -39.09 -22.09
C ARG A 972 -52.50 -39.04 -21.45
N TYR A 973 -53.38 -38.20 -21.99
CA TYR A 973 -54.81 -38.22 -21.63
C TYR A 973 -55.52 -39.43 -22.26
N ASP A 974 -56.59 -39.89 -21.63
CA ASP A 974 -57.43 -40.97 -22.18
C ASP A 974 -58.23 -40.52 -23.41
#